data_AF-A0A2E7HBX0-F1
#
_entry.id   AF-A0A2E7HBX0-F1
#
_cell.length_a   1.000
_cell.length_b   1.000
_cell.length_c   1.000
_cell.angle_alpha   90.00
_cell.angle_beta   90.00
_cell.angle_gamma   90.00
#
_symmetry.space_group_name_H-M   'P 1'
#
loop_
_entity.id
_entity.type
_entity.pdbx_description
1 polymer ?
#
loop_
_entity_poly.entity_id
_entity_poly.type
_entity_poly.pdbx_seq_one_letter_code
_entity_poly.pdbx_strand_id
1 'polypeptide(L)'
;MTTVAIIQARMGSSRLPGKVLMDLAGRSVLAHVVEAANLIAGVDVVVVATSSQIGDDALAAWCDDHDVACFRGSETDVLDRFVGAACAHDASIVIRLTADCPLLDPEIAGQVLALLIAGGVDYASNIDPASWPDGLDCEAMTMAALVSAAADATRSSDREHVTPFIRNSKERYTSLNLICPIPGLGRHRWTLDTADDFTFLANLMDELPGDRAVSMTAVLALLRSRPELGRTKQDARNAGFSAARGQEVVAAQRSFEASHRMLARAEAVIPLGSQTFSKSRLQLPPGEAPLFLTHGDGGRVWDIDGNEYVDMVSGLLPVVLGYRDPEVDWAVRRQLDRGISFSLATKLESDLAERLVRLVPSAEMVRFGKNGTDATSACIRLSRAFTGRDRIALCGYHGWQDWYVGATTRNRGIPQAVSELSHMVAYGDLEAVDRLMSQHRGEFACLIIEPTNIVDPPEGYLEALRQLVHRHGALLVFDEVITGFRWALGGAQAHFGVTPDLSAFGKAMANGLPISAVVGRADVMAEMEQIFFSSTFGGEAISLAGAIATVDKLERENVPEILWRKGAELMAETRAIVTRHGLDDTLDLVGSAPWAVLSYRDHVGGSAAAVKTLFLREMIAAGVLINASHNVSFAHNRADMAQVQSAWEHAAGVLALELARGDLDKRLHNGLIRPVFQVRPSA
;
A
#
# COMPACT_ATOMS: atom_id res chain seq x y z
N MET A 1 -15.96 -6.59 36.73
CA MET A 1 -15.72 -6.17 35.34
C MET A 1 -16.55 -7.12 34.52
N THR A 2 -17.61 -6.64 33.87
CA THR A 2 -18.53 -7.50 33.11
C THR A 2 -18.07 -7.54 31.66
N THR A 3 -17.88 -8.73 31.12
CA THR A 3 -17.53 -8.95 29.71
C THR A 3 -18.75 -9.49 28.99
N VAL A 4 -19.21 -8.78 27.97
CA VAL A 4 -20.39 -9.16 27.18
C VAL A 4 -19.96 -9.53 25.76
N ALA A 5 -20.27 -10.76 25.34
CA ALA A 5 -20.12 -11.18 23.95
C ALA A 5 -21.40 -10.86 23.18
N ILE A 6 -21.30 -9.97 22.20
CA ILE A 6 -22.43 -9.51 21.40
C ILE A 6 -22.31 -10.12 20.00
N ILE A 7 -23.28 -10.96 19.64
CA ILE A 7 -23.39 -11.62 18.35
C ILE A 7 -24.28 -10.76 17.45
N GLN A 8 -23.70 -10.18 16.40
CA GLN A 8 -24.46 -9.49 15.36
C GLN A 8 -25.22 -10.50 14.50
N ALA A 9 -26.55 -10.41 14.47
CA ALA A 9 -27.41 -11.24 13.64
C ALA A 9 -28.44 -10.39 12.86
N ARG A 10 -28.82 -10.85 11.66
CA ARG A 10 -29.95 -10.33 10.89
C ARG A 10 -30.47 -11.40 9.94
N MET A 11 -31.76 -11.39 9.64
CA MET A 11 -32.40 -12.23 8.63
C MET A 11 -32.17 -11.68 7.23
N GLY A 12 -32.00 -10.35 7.11
CA GLY A 12 -31.73 -9.66 5.86
C GLY A 12 -30.37 -10.04 5.25
N SER A 13 -30.40 -10.61 4.05
CA SER A 13 -29.21 -10.95 3.26
C SER A 13 -29.56 -10.96 1.78
N SER A 14 -28.77 -10.26 0.97
CA SER A 14 -28.98 -10.19 -0.49
C SER A 14 -28.56 -11.48 -1.21
N ARG A 15 -27.64 -12.26 -0.62
CA ARG A 15 -27.05 -13.46 -1.24
C ARG A 15 -27.62 -14.77 -0.69
N LEU A 16 -28.04 -14.79 0.57
CA LEU A 16 -28.63 -15.95 1.24
C LEU A 16 -29.58 -15.50 2.37
N PRO A 17 -30.85 -15.17 2.08
CA PRO A 17 -31.83 -14.73 3.07
C PRO A 17 -32.05 -15.76 4.19
N GLY A 18 -32.14 -15.30 5.43
CA GLY A 18 -32.41 -16.18 6.59
C GLY A 18 -31.26 -17.10 7.00
N LYS A 19 -30.04 -16.89 6.47
CA LYS A 19 -28.87 -17.75 6.68
C LYS A 19 -28.59 -18.12 8.13
N VAL A 20 -28.84 -17.20 9.06
CA VAL A 20 -28.54 -17.35 10.49
C VAL A 20 -29.46 -18.35 11.21
N LEU A 21 -30.63 -18.67 10.66
CA LEU A 21 -31.56 -19.66 11.23
C LEU A 21 -31.65 -20.96 10.40
N MET A 22 -30.85 -21.11 9.34
CA MET A 22 -30.78 -22.36 8.58
C MET A 22 -30.23 -23.49 9.44
N ASP A 23 -30.73 -24.71 9.23
CA ASP A 23 -30.24 -25.91 9.90
C ASP A 23 -28.86 -26.30 9.37
N LEU A 24 -27.85 -26.30 10.24
CA LEU A 24 -26.50 -26.73 9.97
C LEU A 24 -26.19 -27.89 10.92
N ALA A 25 -26.14 -29.12 10.40
CA ALA A 25 -25.92 -30.33 11.20
C ALA A 25 -26.91 -30.47 12.40
N GLY A 26 -28.20 -30.25 12.15
CA GLY A 26 -29.29 -30.50 13.12
C GLY A 26 -29.54 -29.38 14.13
N ARG A 27 -28.88 -28.23 13.98
CA ARG A 27 -29.05 -27.03 14.81
C ARG A 27 -29.01 -25.78 13.94
N SER A 28 -29.62 -24.68 14.36
CA SER A 28 -29.52 -23.43 13.61
C SER A 28 -28.07 -22.92 13.56
N VAL A 29 -27.69 -22.22 12.48
CA VAL A 29 -26.38 -21.56 12.38
C VAL A 29 -26.10 -20.67 13.61
N LEU A 30 -27.11 -19.91 14.07
CA LEU A 30 -27.01 -19.07 15.26
C LEU A 30 -26.75 -19.90 16.53
N ALA A 31 -27.33 -21.09 16.67
CA ALA A 31 -27.08 -21.96 17.81
C ALA A 31 -25.58 -22.31 17.96
N HIS A 32 -24.92 -22.66 16.86
CA HIS A 32 -23.47 -22.96 16.87
C HIS A 32 -22.64 -21.79 17.39
N VAL A 33 -22.97 -20.56 16.95
CA VAL A 33 -22.25 -19.35 17.38
C VAL A 33 -22.53 -19.01 18.85
N VAL A 34 -23.78 -19.15 19.30
CA VAL A 34 -24.16 -18.90 20.71
C VAL A 34 -23.49 -19.92 21.64
N GLU A 35 -23.50 -21.20 21.28
CA GLU A 35 -22.82 -22.24 22.06
C GLU A 35 -21.31 -21.99 22.14
N ALA A 36 -20.67 -21.65 21.03
CA ALA A 36 -19.26 -21.28 21.01
C ALA A 36 -18.98 -20.03 21.86
N ALA A 37 -19.83 -18.99 21.77
CA ALA A 37 -19.69 -17.77 22.54
C ALA A 37 -19.79 -18.00 24.06
N ASN A 38 -20.69 -18.88 24.50
CA ASN A 38 -20.84 -19.27 25.91
C ASN A 38 -19.62 -20.03 26.46
N LEU A 39 -18.81 -20.63 25.58
CA LEU A 39 -17.59 -21.35 25.95
C LEU A 39 -16.34 -20.47 25.98
N ILE A 40 -16.44 -19.18 25.62
CA ILE A 40 -15.31 -18.26 25.64
C ILE A 40 -14.94 -17.96 27.09
N ALA A 41 -13.72 -18.33 27.48
CA ALA A 41 -13.20 -18.05 28.82
C ALA A 41 -13.17 -16.54 29.10
N GLY A 42 -13.85 -16.11 30.17
CA GLY A 42 -13.89 -14.71 30.60
C GLY A 42 -15.07 -13.89 30.07
N VAL A 43 -15.99 -14.51 29.30
CA VAL A 43 -17.29 -13.91 28.96
C VAL A 43 -18.30 -14.21 30.06
N ASP A 44 -19.04 -13.18 30.51
CA ASP A 44 -20.07 -13.30 31.55
C ASP A 44 -21.48 -13.43 30.96
N VAL A 45 -21.74 -12.76 29.82
CA VAL A 45 -23.05 -12.72 29.17
C VAL A 45 -22.90 -12.80 27.65
N VAL A 46 -23.74 -13.61 27.00
CA VAL A 46 -23.89 -13.65 25.55
C VAL A 46 -25.20 -12.97 25.16
N VAL A 47 -25.13 -12.03 24.22
CA VAL A 47 -26.27 -11.25 23.73
C VAL A 47 -26.35 -11.35 22.22
N VAL A 48 -27.52 -11.64 21.66
CA VAL A 48 -27.79 -11.51 20.23
C VAL A 48 -28.30 -10.10 19.95
N ALA A 49 -27.59 -9.35 19.12
CA ALA A 49 -27.98 -8.01 18.69
C ALA A 49 -28.56 -8.06 17.26
N THR A 50 -29.87 -7.78 17.14
CA THR A 50 -30.62 -7.83 15.88
C THR A 50 -31.41 -6.54 15.61
N SER A 51 -31.96 -6.35 14.41
CA SER A 51 -32.70 -5.12 14.13
C SER A 51 -34.12 -5.13 14.71
N SER A 52 -34.70 -3.94 14.85
CA SER A 52 -36.13 -3.76 15.18
C SER A 52 -37.05 -3.94 13.97
N GLN A 53 -36.53 -4.36 12.80
CA GLN A 53 -37.37 -4.65 11.64
C GLN A 53 -38.19 -5.92 11.86
N ILE A 54 -39.39 -5.96 11.28
CA ILE A 54 -40.31 -7.12 11.36
C ILE A 54 -39.63 -8.40 10.83
N GLY A 55 -38.78 -8.27 9.80
CA GLY A 55 -38.04 -9.41 9.25
C GLY A 55 -37.14 -10.13 10.26
N ASP A 56 -36.74 -9.44 11.33
CA ASP A 56 -35.88 -9.98 12.39
C ASP A 56 -36.66 -10.46 13.63
N ASP A 57 -38.00 -10.42 13.62
CA ASP A 57 -38.82 -10.92 14.73
C ASP A 57 -38.58 -12.41 15.02
N ALA A 58 -38.31 -13.20 13.97
CA ALA A 58 -37.97 -14.61 14.11
C ALA A 58 -36.68 -14.83 14.92
N LEU A 59 -35.72 -13.90 14.87
CA LEU A 59 -34.50 -13.97 15.68
C LEU A 59 -34.78 -13.69 17.15
N ALA A 60 -35.61 -12.69 17.44
CA ALA A 60 -36.00 -12.38 18.80
C ALA A 60 -36.78 -13.55 19.43
N ALA A 61 -37.75 -14.11 18.69
CA ALA A 61 -38.49 -15.31 19.12
C ALA A 61 -37.55 -16.51 19.33
N TRP A 62 -36.58 -16.72 18.43
CA TRP A 62 -35.59 -17.78 18.61
C TRP A 62 -34.77 -17.57 19.89
N CYS A 63 -34.36 -16.33 20.20
CA CYS A 63 -33.62 -16.03 21.42
C CYS A 63 -34.46 -16.31 22.68
N ASP A 64 -35.73 -15.90 22.69
CA ASP A 64 -36.66 -16.17 23.79
C ASP A 64 -36.85 -17.69 24.01
N ASP A 65 -37.01 -18.46 22.92
CA ASP A 65 -37.19 -19.92 22.96
C ASP A 65 -35.95 -20.66 23.48
N HIS A 66 -34.77 -20.06 23.36
CA HIS A 66 -33.48 -20.66 23.74
C HIS A 66 -32.84 -20.03 24.99
N ASP A 67 -33.55 -19.13 25.68
CA ASP A 67 -33.09 -18.41 26.87
C ASP A 67 -31.77 -17.62 26.63
N VAL A 68 -31.69 -16.96 25.47
CA VAL A 68 -30.55 -16.12 25.07
C VAL A 68 -30.95 -14.65 25.14
N ALA A 69 -30.13 -13.82 25.78
CA ALA A 69 -30.40 -12.38 25.84
C ALA A 69 -30.44 -11.77 24.43
N CYS A 70 -31.44 -10.94 24.15
CA CYS A 70 -31.64 -10.30 22.86
C CYS A 70 -31.74 -8.77 23.01
N PHE A 71 -30.98 -8.04 22.19
CA PHE A 71 -31.09 -6.59 22.09
C PHE A 71 -31.49 -6.19 20.67
N ARG A 72 -32.48 -5.29 20.55
CA ARG A 72 -33.01 -4.83 19.26
C ARG A 72 -32.73 -3.35 19.05
N GLY A 73 -32.30 -2.98 17.84
CA GLY A 73 -31.97 -1.59 17.51
C GLY A 73 -32.02 -1.29 16.00
N SER A 74 -31.36 -0.20 15.59
CA SER A 74 -31.29 0.20 14.18
C SER A 74 -30.69 -0.90 13.31
N GLU A 75 -31.20 -1.09 12.09
CA GLU A 75 -30.64 -2.02 11.11
C GLU A 75 -29.31 -1.52 10.53
N THR A 76 -29.21 -0.20 10.32
CA THR A 76 -28.09 0.46 9.63
C THR A 76 -27.11 1.17 10.58
N ASP A 77 -27.47 1.31 11.85
CA ASP A 77 -26.58 1.81 12.92
C ASP A 77 -26.28 0.68 13.91
N VAL A 78 -25.44 -0.24 13.45
CA VAL A 78 -25.03 -1.42 14.22
C VAL A 78 -24.11 -1.01 15.37
N LEU A 79 -23.30 0.02 15.19
CA LEU A 79 -22.43 0.56 16.23
C LEU A 79 -23.24 1.05 17.44
N ASP A 80 -24.28 1.88 17.22
CA ASP A 80 -25.18 2.31 18.30
C ASP A 80 -25.94 1.14 18.93
N ARG A 81 -26.36 0.17 18.11
CA ARG A 81 -27.00 -1.05 18.61
C ARG A 81 -26.07 -1.87 19.54
N PHE A 82 -24.78 -1.94 19.24
CA PHE A 82 -23.78 -2.57 20.10
C PHE A 82 -23.57 -1.81 21.40
N VAL A 83 -23.56 -0.47 21.36
CA VAL A 83 -23.52 0.37 22.57
C VAL A 83 -24.74 0.09 23.45
N GLY A 84 -25.94 0.06 22.87
CA GLY A 84 -27.18 -0.21 23.59
C GLY A 84 -27.20 -1.60 24.24
N ALA A 85 -26.80 -2.63 23.50
CA ALA A 85 -26.67 -3.99 24.01
C ALA A 85 -25.64 -4.09 25.16
N ALA A 86 -24.50 -3.42 25.03
CA ALA A 86 -23.47 -3.38 26.07
C ALA A 86 -23.97 -2.66 27.35
N CYS A 87 -24.64 -1.51 27.19
CA CYS A 87 -25.22 -0.75 28.30
C CYS A 87 -26.30 -1.53 29.06
N ALA A 88 -27.14 -2.31 28.36
CA ALA A 88 -28.20 -3.09 28.98
C ALA A 88 -27.68 -4.15 29.97
N HIS A 89 -26.39 -4.48 29.91
CA HIS A 89 -25.73 -5.49 30.73
C HIS A 89 -24.52 -4.94 31.50
N ASP A 90 -24.42 -3.62 31.69
CA ASP A 90 -23.35 -2.94 32.42
C ASP A 90 -21.93 -3.39 31.97
N ALA A 91 -21.75 -3.57 30.66
CA ALA A 91 -20.51 -4.09 30.10
C ALA A 91 -19.33 -3.16 30.38
N SER A 92 -18.23 -3.74 30.84
CA SER A 92 -16.91 -3.09 30.90
C SER A 92 -16.08 -3.41 29.65
N ILE A 93 -16.24 -4.62 29.11
CA ILE A 93 -15.63 -5.09 27.87
C ILE A 93 -16.73 -5.66 26.98
N VAL A 94 -16.61 -5.40 25.68
CA VAL A 94 -17.46 -5.99 24.65
C VAL A 94 -16.60 -6.86 23.73
N ILE A 95 -17.05 -8.08 23.48
CA ILE A 95 -16.54 -8.94 22.40
C ILE A 95 -17.55 -8.91 21.27
N ARG A 96 -17.13 -8.49 20.08
CA ARG A 96 -17.94 -8.48 18.87
C ARG A 96 -17.73 -9.78 18.10
N LEU A 97 -18.83 -10.50 17.92
CA LEU A 97 -18.94 -11.73 17.15
C LEU A 97 -20.00 -11.55 16.06
N THR A 98 -20.00 -12.43 15.05
CA THR A 98 -21.02 -12.40 14.00
C THR A 98 -21.66 -13.76 13.78
N ALA A 99 -22.98 -13.76 13.55
CA ALA A 99 -23.76 -14.99 13.38
C ALA A 99 -23.45 -15.76 12.09
N ASP A 100 -22.74 -15.15 11.14
CA ASP A 100 -22.28 -15.77 9.88
C ASP A 100 -20.93 -16.47 9.98
N CYS A 101 -20.40 -16.62 11.19
CA CYS A 101 -19.17 -17.36 11.52
C CYS A 101 -19.48 -18.62 12.34
N PRO A 102 -20.15 -19.66 11.79
CA PRO A 102 -20.57 -20.84 12.56
C PRO A 102 -19.42 -21.71 13.07
N LEU A 103 -18.19 -21.51 12.57
CA LEU A 103 -16.99 -22.20 13.04
C LEU A 103 -16.21 -21.40 14.10
N LEU A 104 -16.85 -20.44 14.78
CA LEU A 104 -16.24 -19.66 15.85
C LEU A 104 -15.52 -20.58 16.85
N ASP A 105 -14.22 -20.33 17.04
CA ASP A 105 -13.38 -21.08 17.98
C ASP A 105 -13.30 -20.33 19.33
N PRO A 106 -13.86 -20.89 20.42
CA PRO A 106 -13.89 -20.22 21.71
C PRO A 106 -12.51 -19.95 22.30
N GLU A 107 -11.51 -20.79 22.02
CA GLU A 107 -10.14 -20.62 22.53
C GLU A 107 -9.46 -19.43 21.87
N ILE A 108 -9.66 -19.25 20.56
CA ILE A 108 -9.10 -18.11 19.82
C ILE A 108 -9.76 -16.81 20.28
N ALA A 109 -11.09 -16.78 20.41
CA ALA A 109 -11.79 -15.61 20.93
C ALA A 109 -11.37 -15.27 22.38
N GLY A 110 -11.18 -16.29 23.22
CA GLY A 110 -10.64 -16.12 24.58
C GLY A 110 -9.22 -15.54 24.60
N GLN A 111 -8.36 -15.92 23.65
CA GLN A 111 -7.03 -15.31 23.50
C GLN A 111 -7.10 -13.83 23.10
N VAL A 112 -8.05 -13.43 22.24
CA VAL A 112 -8.26 -12.02 21.89
C VAL A 112 -8.69 -11.21 23.12
N LEU A 113 -9.63 -11.74 23.93
CA LEU A 113 -10.03 -11.12 25.18
C LEU A 113 -8.85 -10.99 26.16
N ALA A 114 -8.09 -12.07 26.34
CA ALA A 114 -6.92 -12.08 27.22
C ALA A 114 -5.87 -11.05 26.76
N LEU A 115 -5.70 -10.88 25.44
CA LEU A 115 -4.78 -9.90 24.87
C LEU A 115 -5.21 -8.46 25.17
N LEU A 116 -6.51 -8.15 25.08
CA LEU A 116 -7.05 -6.85 25.49
C LEU A 116 -6.72 -6.56 26.96
N ILE A 117 -7.07 -7.49 27.85
CA ILE A 117 -6.95 -7.33 29.31
C ILE A 117 -5.49 -7.25 29.72
N ALA A 118 -4.65 -8.17 29.27
CA ALA A 118 -3.23 -8.21 29.64
C ALA A 118 -2.43 -7.07 29.00
N GLY A 119 -2.82 -6.64 27.80
CA GLY A 119 -2.20 -5.52 27.10
C GLY A 119 -2.60 -4.15 27.66
N GLY A 120 -3.73 -4.08 28.39
CA GLY A 120 -4.28 -2.81 28.86
C GLY A 120 -4.59 -1.85 27.71
N VAL A 121 -5.06 -2.38 26.58
CA VAL A 121 -5.34 -1.62 25.36
C VAL A 121 -6.84 -1.41 25.15
N ASP A 122 -7.18 -0.40 24.34
CA ASP A 122 -8.57 -0.03 24.05
C ASP A 122 -9.28 -1.06 23.18
N TYR A 123 -8.54 -1.72 22.30
CA TYR A 123 -9.04 -2.67 21.31
C TYR A 123 -8.04 -3.80 21.06
N ALA A 124 -8.53 -5.03 20.97
CA ALA A 124 -7.75 -6.17 20.53
C ALA A 124 -8.53 -7.00 19.51
N SER A 125 -7.85 -7.53 18.50
CA SER A 125 -8.51 -8.40 17.52
C SER A 125 -7.57 -9.44 16.95
N ASN A 126 -8.11 -10.31 16.10
CA ASN A 126 -7.33 -11.22 15.25
C ASN A 126 -7.49 -10.90 13.76
N ILE A 127 -8.05 -9.72 13.44
CA ILE A 127 -8.45 -9.33 12.07
C ILE A 127 -7.63 -8.17 11.48
N ASP A 128 -6.79 -7.50 12.27
CA ASP A 128 -6.04 -6.32 11.83
C ASP A 128 -4.56 -6.34 12.33
N PRO A 129 -3.63 -7.01 11.62
CA PRO A 129 -3.78 -7.57 10.28
C PRO A 129 -4.47 -8.94 10.29
N ALA A 130 -5.21 -9.21 9.22
CA ALA A 130 -5.82 -10.51 8.95
C ALA A 130 -4.76 -11.60 8.81
N SER A 131 -4.64 -12.46 9.83
CA SER A 131 -3.71 -13.61 9.82
C SER A 131 -4.40 -14.95 10.04
N TRP A 132 -5.65 -14.94 10.51
CA TRP A 132 -6.48 -16.12 10.75
C TRP A 132 -7.49 -16.32 9.62
N PRO A 133 -7.98 -17.56 9.38
CA PRO A 133 -9.09 -17.82 8.48
C PRO A 133 -10.26 -16.86 8.70
N ASP A 134 -10.75 -16.25 7.63
CA ASP A 134 -11.94 -15.42 7.64
C ASP A 134 -13.14 -16.29 8.08
N GLY A 135 -13.80 -15.93 9.18
CA GLY A 135 -14.80 -16.80 9.83
C GLY A 135 -14.41 -17.26 11.23
N LEU A 136 -13.20 -16.96 11.69
CA LEU A 136 -12.77 -17.07 13.08
C LEU A 136 -12.62 -15.68 13.73
N ASP A 137 -13.28 -14.69 13.15
CA ASP A 137 -13.07 -13.28 13.46
C ASP A 137 -13.60 -12.93 14.85
N CYS A 138 -12.74 -12.34 15.66
CA CYS A 138 -13.08 -11.89 17.00
C CYS A 138 -12.41 -10.54 17.28
N GLU A 139 -13.17 -9.64 17.88
CA GLU A 139 -12.73 -8.29 18.24
C GLU A 139 -13.21 -7.99 19.64
N ALA A 140 -12.32 -7.62 20.55
CA ALA A 140 -12.63 -7.18 21.89
C ALA A 140 -12.31 -5.69 22.04
N MET A 141 -13.12 -4.95 22.78
CA MET A 141 -12.91 -3.53 23.02
C MET A 141 -13.42 -3.11 24.39
N THR A 142 -12.82 -2.06 24.94
CA THR A 142 -13.33 -1.44 26.16
C THR A 142 -14.64 -0.72 25.89
N MET A 143 -15.51 -0.64 26.89
CA MET A 143 -16.74 0.15 26.77
C MET A 143 -16.46 1.62 26.44
N ALA A 144 -15.37 2.19 26.98
CA ALA A 144 -14.94 3.55 26.69
C ALA A 144 -14.60 3.75 25.20
N ALA A 145 -13.86 2.81 24.60
CA ALA A 145 -13.52 2.86 23.19
C ALA A 145 -14.77 2.74 22.29
N LEU A 146 -15.69 1.82 22.63
CA LEU A 146 -16.94 1.63 21.88
C LEU A 146 -17.82 2.89 21.89
N VAL A 147 -18.01 3.49 23.07
CA VAL A 147 -18.80 4.73 23.22
C VAL A 147 -18.14 5.91 22.51
N SER A 148 -16.82 6.06 22.65
CA SER A 148 -16.07 7.11 21.95
C SER A 148 -16.19 6.96 20.44
N ALA A 149 -16.07 5.75 19.91
CA ALA A 149 -16.23 5.47 18.49
C ALA A 149 -17.64 5.79 18.01
N ALA A 150 -18.67 5.41 18.76
CA ALA A 150 -20.07 5.70 18.42
C ALA A 150 -20.39 7.21 18.40
N ALA A 151 -19.73 8.01 19.25
CA ALA A 151 -19.89 9.46 19.26
C ALA A 151 -19.23 10.14 18.05
N ASP A 152 -18.09 9.62 17.60
CA ASP A 152 -17.25 10.28 16.61
C ASP A 152 -17.41 9.73 15.17
N ALA A 153 -17.93 8.51 15.02
CA ALA A 153 -18.15 7.90 13.72
C ALA A 153 -19.29 8.60 12.96
N THR A 154 -18.92 9.34 11.91
CA THR A 154 -19.87 10.13 11.09
C THR A 154 -20.23 9.47 9.76
N ARG A 155 -19.44 8.48 9.30
CA ARG A 155 -19.70 7.77 8.03
C ARG A 155 -20.72 6.66 8.25
N SER A 156 -21.66 6.49 7.33
CA SER A 156 -22.63 5.38 7.38
C SER A 156 -21.93 4.03 7.38
N SER A 157 -20.90 3.84 6.55
CA SER A 157 -20.09 2.61 6.56
C SER A 157 -19.39 2.32 7.90
N ASP A 158 -18.96 3.34 8.64
CA ASP A 158 -18.36 3.17 9.99
C ASP A 158 -19.42 2.92 11.08
N ARG A 159 -20.71 3.15 10.80
CA ARG A 159 -21.84 2.89 11.72
C ARG A 159 -22.59 1.60 11.39
N GLU A 160 -22.59 1.16 10.14
CA GLU A 160 -23.13 -0.15 9.72
C GLU A 160 -22.26 -1.31 10.24
N HIS A 161 -21.00 -1.03 10.56
CA HIS A 161 -20.05 -1.95 11.16
C HIS A 161 -19.52 -1.41 12.48
N VAL A 162 -19.19 -2.28 13.45
CA VAL A 162 -18.93 -1.85 14.83
C VAL A 162 -17.54 -1.21 15.03
N THR A 163 -16.51 -1.78 14.41
CA THR A 163 -15.11 -1.49 14.73
C THR A 163 -14.28 -0.77 13.65
N PRO A 164 -14.74 -0.51 12.41
CA PRO A 164 -13.90 0.19 11.42
C PRO A 164 -13.35 1.54 11.90
N PHE A 165 -14.15 2.34 12.61
CA PHE A 165 -13.68 3.62 13.14
C PHE A 165 -12.50 3.44 14.12
N ILE A 166 -12.63 2.52 15.07
CA ILE A 166 -11.57 2.21 16.06
C ILE A 166 -10.29 1.76 15.34
N ARG A 167 -10.41 0.84 14.38
CA ARG A 167 -9.27 0.30 13.62
C ARG A 167 -8.57 1.36 12.77
N ASN A 168 -9.32 2.31 12.22
CA ASN A 168 -8.81 3.35 11.34
C ASN A 168 -8.26 4.55 12.11
N SER A 169 -8.54 4.68 13.41
CA SER A 169 -8.06 5.78 14.27
C SER A 169 -6.97 5.31 15.25
N LYS A 170 -5.88 4.76 14.70
CA LYS A 170 -4.77 4.13 15.49
C LYS A 170 -4.02 5.12 16.39
N GLU A 171 -4.11 6.41 16.10
CA GLU A 171 -3.60 7.49 16.93
C GLU A 171 -4.46 7.78 18.17
N ARG A 172 -5.74 7.39 18.15
CA ARG A 172 -6.69 7.56 19.25
C ARG A 172 -6.83 6.32 20.11
N TYR A 173 -6.79 5.13 19.50
CA TYR A 173 -7.03 3.87 20.20
C TYR A 173 -5.77 3.01 20.24
N THR A 174 -5.34 2.68 21.46
CA THR A 174 -4.31 1.67 21.65
C THR A 174 -4.84 0.31 21.22
N SER A 175 -4.08 -0.42 20.41
CA SER A 175 -4.54 -1.70 19.88
C SER A 175 -3.47 -2.77 19.81
N LEU A 176 -3.89 -4.02 19.99
CA LEU A 176 -3.07 -5.21 19.80
C LEU A 176 -3.77 -6.19 18.87
N ASN A 177 -2.99 -6.97 18.13
CA ASN A 177 -3.54 -8.00 17.24
C ASN A 177 -2.93 -9.36 17.54
N LEU A 178 -3.80 -10.36 17.74
CA LEU A 178 -3.43 -11.75 17.89
C LEU A 178 -3.04 -12.30 16.52
N ILE A 179 -1.76 -12.63 16.35
CA ILE A 179 -1.23 -13.15 15.09
C ILE A 179 -1.38 -14.67 15.04
N CYS A 180 -1.88 -15.20 13.92
CA CYS A 180 -1.97 -16.64 13.73
C CYS A 180 -0.57 -17.28 13.72
N PRO A 181 -0.31 -18.29 14.56
CA PRO A 181 0.99 -18.96 14.61
C PRO A 181 1.24 -19.83 13.36
N ILE A 182 0.22 -20.12 12.56
CA ILE A 182 0.31 -20.94 11.34
C ILE A 182 0.29 -20.02 10.11
N PRO A 183 1.39 -19.92 9.34
CA PRO A 183 1.48 -19.00 8.20
C PRO A 183 0.51 -19.34 7.07
N GLY A 184 0.01 -18.30 6.39
CA GLY A 184 -0.79 -18.45 5.18
C GLY A 184 -2.25 -18.84 5.41
N LEU A 185 -2.71 -19.02 6.64
CA LEU A 185 -4.11 -19.35 6.92
C LEU A 185 -5.08 -18.19 6.70
N GLY A 186 -4.60 -16.94 6.76
CA GLY A 186 -5.42 -15.74 6.50
C GLY A 186 -6.10 -15.68 5.12
N ARG A 187 -5.68 -16.52 4.16
CA ARG A 187 -6.36 -16.66 2.86
C ARG A 187 -7.61 -17.53 2.92
N HIS A 188 -7.75 -18.39 3.92
CA HIS A 188 -8.89 -19.30 4.03
C HIS A 188 -10.15 -18.50 4.39
N ARG A 189 -11.28 -18.85 3.76
CA ARG A 189 -12.60 -18.27 4.04
C ARG A 189 -13.59 -19.35 4.45
N TRP A 190 -14.11 -19.20 5.66
CA TRP A 190 -15.02 -20.10 6.39
C TRP A 190 -16.31 -19.39 6.84
N THR A 191 -16.57 -18.18 6.33
CA THR A 191 -17.82 -17.44 6.54
C THR A 191 -18.98 -18.02 5.73
N LEU A 192 -20.21 -17.79 6.21
CA LEU A 192 -21.47 -18.13 5.55
C LEU A 192 -22.10 -16.89 4.89
N ASP A 193 -22.02 -16.75 3.57
CA ASP A 193 -22.71 -15.68 2.83
C ASP A 193 -23.55 -16.17 1.65
N THR A 194 -23.19 -17.31 1.06
CA THR A 194 -23.81 -17.86 -0.14
C THR A 194 -24.27 -19.30 0.07
N ALA A 195 -25.07 -19.83 -0.85
CA ALA A 195 -25.46 -21.24 -0.84
C ALA A 195 -24.25 -22.19 -0.96
N ASP A 196 -23.21 -21.79 -1.69
CA ASP A 196 -21.96 -22.55 -1.80
C ASP A 196 -21.22 -22.58 -0.45
N ASP A 197 -21.22 -21.45 0.27
CA ASP A 197 -20.65 -21.37 1.62
C ASP A 197 -21.39 -22.32 2.58
N PHE A 198 -22.72 -22.34 2.50
CA PHE A 198 -23.56 -23.23 3.30
C PHE A 198 -23.25 -24.70 3.00
N THR A 199 -23.17 -25.07 1.73
CA THR A 199 -22.84 -26.44 1.31
C THR A 199 -21.47 -26.88 1.83
N PHE A 200 -20.47 -26.00 1.73
CA PHE A 200 -19.14 -26.26 2.29
C PHE A 200 -19.19 -26.46 3.82
N LEU A 201 -19.89 -25.59 4.53
CA LEU A 201 -20.02 -25.68 5.99
C LEU A 201 -20.78 -26.94 6.42
N ALA A 202 -21.88 -27.29 5.74
CA ALA A 202 -22.64 -28.49 6.02
C ALA A 202 -21.79 -29.75 5.87
N ASN A 203 -21.08 -29.88 4.74
CA ASN A 203 -20.18 -31.02 4.50
C ASN A 203 -19.05 -31.12 5.53
N LEU A 204 -18.54 -29.98 6.03
CA LEU A 204 -17.55 -29.99 7.11
C LEU A 204 -18.15 -30.43 8.43
N MET A 205 -19.29 -29.84 8.81
CA MET A 205 -19.93 -30.08 10.10
C MET A 205 -20.44 -31.52 10.25
N ASP A 206 -20.86 -32.16 9.16
CA ASP A 206 -21.27 -33.58 9.15
C ASP A 206 -20.12 -34.54 9.49
N GLU A 207 -18.87 -34.13 9.25
CA GLU A 207 -17.66 -34.94 9.47
C GLU A 207 -16.90 -34.52 10.74
N LEU A 208 -17.26 -33.39 11.34
CA LEU A 208 -16.66 -32.89 12.58
C LEU A 208 -17.36 -33.50 13.80
N PRO A 209 -16.63 -33.73 14.92
CA PRO A 209 -17.21 -34.28 16.13
C PRO A 209 -18.29 -33.33 16.70
N GLY A 210 -19.53 -33.82 16.82
CA GLY A 210 -20.71 -33.01 17.14
C GLY A 210 -20.93 -32.71 18.63
N ASP A 211 -20.08 -33.18 19.54
CA ASP A 211 -20.26 -33.09 21.00
C ASP A 211 -19.57 -31.88 21.66
N ARG A 212 -18.83 -31.05 20.90
CA ARG A 212 -18.13 -29.85 21.38
C ARG A 212 -18.11 -28.74 20.32
N ALA A 213 -17.83 -27.50 20.75
CA ALA A 213 -17.54 -26.41 19.83
C ALA A 213 -16.36 -26.79 18.91
N VAL A 214 -16.49 -26.46 17.64
CA VAL A 214 -15.52 -26.81 16.61
C VAL A 214 -14.25 -25.98 16.82
N SER A 215 -13.10 -26.64 16.95
CA SER A 215 -11.81 -25.96 16.96
C SER A 215 -11.23 -25.82 15.56
N MET A 216 -10.48 -24.75 15.34
CA MET A 216 -9.73 -24.51 14.10
C MET A 216 -8.80 -25.70 13.77
N THR A 217 -8.18 -26.29 14.79
CA THR A 217 -7.28 -27.44 14.62
C THR A 217 -8.01 -28.68 14.10
N ALA A 218 -9.25 -28.92 14.53
CA ALA A 218 -10.08 -30.02 14.02
C ALA A 218 -10.45 -29.80 12.54
N VAL A 219 -10.85 -28.57 12.17
CA VAL A 219 -11.14 -28.21 10.77
C VAL A 219 -9.92 -28.41 9.88
N LEU A 220 -8.74 -27.94 10.30
CA LEU A 220 -7.51 -28.14 9.54
C LEU A 220 -7.10 -29.61 9.42
N ALA A 221 -7.26 -30.40 10.49
CA ALA A 221 -6.97 -31.83 10.46
C ALA A 221 -7.89 -32.54 9.45
N LEU A 222 -9.19 -32.21 9.46
CA LEU A 222 -10.16 -32.75 8.51
C LEU A 222 -9.80 -32.38 7.07
N LEU A 223 -9.61 -31.08 6.77
CA LEU A 223 -9.24 -30.61 5.43
C LEU A 223 -7.92 -31.19 4.93
N ARG A 224 -6.98 -31.51 5.82
CA ARG A 224 -5.73 -32.20 5.45
C ARG A 224 -5.97 -33.66 5.09
N SER A 225 -6.86 -34.34 5.82
CA SER A 225 -7.21 -35.75 5.56
C SER A 225 -8.16 -35.93 4.38
N ARG A 226 -8.98 -34.92 4.09
CA ARG A 226 -9.99 -34.87 3.03
C ARG A 226 -9.94 -33.54 2.26
N PRO A 227 -8.91 -33.34 1.40
CA PRO A 227 -8.75 -32.09 0.66
C PRO A 227 -9.92 -31.75 -0.26
N GLU A 228 -10.72 -32.74 -0.68
CA GLU A 228 -11.93 -32.59 -1.49
C GLU A 228 -13.04 -31.79 -0.80
N LEU A 229 -13.01 -31.69 0.54
CA LEU A 229 -13.92 -30.82 1.31
C LEU A 229 -13.49 -29.34 1.26
N GLY A 230 -12.30 -29.03 0.75
CA GLY A 230 -11.78 -27.67 0.63
C GLY A 230 -12.47 -26.84 -0.45
N ARG A 231 -12.47 -25.51 -0.28
CA ARG A 231 -13.02 -24.59 -1.30
C ARG A 231 -12.08 -24.46 -2.50
N THR A 232 -12.65 -24.50 -3.70
CA THR A 232 -11.93 -24.29 -4.97
C THR A 232 -11.91 -22.83 -5.44
N LYS A 233 -12.82 -21.98 -4.94
CA LYS A 233 -12.86 -20.52 -5.16
C LYS A 233 -13.02 -19.79 -3.83
N GLN A 234 -12.29 -18.69 -3.68
CA GLN A 234 -12.35 -17.81 -2.50
C GLN A 234 -12.50 -16.37 -2.97
N ASP A 235 -13.64 -15.76 -2.68
CA ASP A 235 -13.86 -14.33 -2.92
C ASP A 235 -13.03 -13.48 -1.96
N ALA A 236 -12.78 -12.22 -2.32
CA ALA A 236 -12.05 -11.29 -1.47
C ALA A 236 -12.79 -11.06 -0.14
N ARG A 237 -12.03 -11.10 0.97
CA ARG A 237 -12.53 -10.82 2.32
C ARG A 237 -13.20 -9.43 2.36
N ASN A 238 -14.38 -9.35 2.96
CA ASN A 238 -15.15 -8.10 3.11
C ASN A 238 -15.52 -7.38 1.80
N ALA A 239 -15.63 -8.09 0.67
CA ALA A 239 -15.95 -7.47 -0.63
C ALA A 239 -17.20 -6.57 -0.62
N GLY A 240 -18.24 -6.93 0.14
CA GLY A 240 -19.46 -6.12 0.28
C GLY A 240 -19.23 -4.79 0.99
N PHE A 241 -18.47 -4.80 2.09
CA PHE A 241 -18.08 -3.58 2.81
C PHE A 241 -17.20 -2.67 1.95
N SER A 242 -16.20 -3.24 1.27
CA SER A 242 -15.34 -2.48 0.36
C SER A 242 -16.13 -1.82 -0.77
N ALA A 243 -17.12 -2.52 -1.35
CA ALA A 243 -17.96 -2.00 -2.42
C ALA A 243 -18.89 -0.86 -1.95
N ALA A 244 -19.57 -1.03 -0.80
CA ALA A 244 -20.42 0.02 -0.21
C ALA A 244 -19.61 1.27 0.14
N ARG A 245 -18.43 1.08 0.73
CA ARG A 245 -17.50 2.16 1.10
C ARG A 245 -16.97 2.94 -0.12
N GLY A 246 -16.70 2.25 -1.24
CA GLY A 246 -16.22 2.89 -2.48
C GLY A 246 -17.22 3.85 -3.13
N GLN A 247 -18.50 3.75 -2.78
CA GLN A 247 -19.58 4.59 -3.30
C GLN A 247 -19.88 5.79 -2.38
N GLU A 248 -19.37 5.81 -1.14
CA GLU A 248 -19.55 6.91 -0.20
C GLU A 248 -18.54 8.03 -0.48
N VAL A 249 -18.92 8.99 -1.32
CA VAL A 249 -18.23 10.29 -1.37
C VAL A 249 -18.66 11.10 -0.15
N VAL A 250 -18.00 10.86 0.99
CA VAL A 250 -18.13 11.77 2.12
C VAL A 250 -17.28 12.99 1.78
N ALA A 251 -17.93 14.03 1.25
CA ALA A 251 -17.45 15.40 1.36
C ALA A 251 -17.53 15.84 2.84
N ALA A 252 -16.95 15.05 3.74
CA ALA A 252 -16.71 15.46 5.10
C ALA A 252 -15.68 16.58 5.02
N GLN A 253 -15.97 17.66 5.70
CA GLN A 253 -15.04 18.76 5.88
C GLN A 253 -13.82 18.21 6.62
N ARG A 254 -12.75 17.91 5.87
CA ARG A 254 -11.51 17.33 6.42
C ARG A 254 -10.81 18.39 7.27
N SER A 255 -10.38 17.99 8.45
CA SER A 255 -9.56 18.84 9.31
C SER A 255 -8.09 18.52 9.09
N PHE A 256 -7.23 19.54 9.17
CA PHE A 256 -5.77 19.40 9.10
C PHE A 256 -5.09 20.03 10.33
N GLU A 257 -5.83 20.23 11.42
CA GLU A 257 -5.34 20.95 12.59
C GLU A 257 -4.19 20.22 13.29
N ALA A 258 -4.28 18.91 13.46
CA ALA A 258 -3.21 18.09 14.03
C ALA A 258 -1.99 18.07 13.12
N SER A 259 -2.18 17.98 11.80
CA SER A 259 -1.12 18.15 10.81
C SER A 259 -0.39 19.49 10.95
N HIS A 260 -1.11 20.60 11.11
CA HIS A 260 -0.49 21.92 11.30
C HIS A 260 0.25 22.05 12.63
N ARG A 261 -0.31 21.54 13.74
CA ARG A 261 0.39 21.51 15.04
C ARG A 261 1.66 20.66 14.97
N MET A 262 1.60 19.51 14.29
CA MET A 262 2.75 18.64 14.10
C MET A 262 3.81 19.30 13.19
N LEU A 263 3.40 20.03 12.15
CA LEU A 263 4.32 20.77 11.29
C LEU A 263 5.13 21.79 12.10
N ALA A 264 4.49 22.58 12.96
CA ALA A 264 5.18 23.57 13.79
C ALA A 264 6.24 22.91 14.69
N ARG A 265 5.93 21.73 15.25
CA ARG A 265 6.89 20.94 16.03
C ARG A 265 8.02 20.40 15.17
N ALA A 266 7.70 19.87 13.99
CA ALA A 266 8.68 19.28 13.07
C ALA A 266 9.65 20.33 12.53
N GLU A 267 9.16 21.52 12.11
CA GLU A 267 10.00 22.60 11.58
C GLU A 267 10.97 23.18 12.61
N ALA A 268 10.68 23.03 13.91
CA ALA A 268 11.60 23.44 14.97
C ALA A 268 12.89 22.58 15.01
N VAL A 269 12.85 21.35 14.47
CA VAL A 269 13.95 20.37 14.58
C VAL A 269 14.34 19.71 13.26
N ILE A 270 13.54 19.84 12.20
CA ILE A 270 13.76 19.25 10.88
C ILE A 270 13.58 20.36 9.83
N PRO A 271 14.58 20.64 8.98
CA PRO A 271 14.42 21.57 7.87
C PRO A 271 13.21 21.20 7.00
N LEU A 272 12.33 22.17 6.76
CA LEU A 272 11.07 21.98 6.00
C LEU A 272 10.08 20.98 6.61
N GLY A 273 10.29 20.56 7.87
CA GLY A 273 9.42 19.65 8.61
C GLY A 273 9.42 18.20 8.10
N SER A 274 10.34 17.83 7.20
CA SER A 274 10.40 16.49 6.61
C SER A 274 11.82 16.07 6.24
N GLN A 275 12.11 14.77 6.31
CA GLN A 275 13.40 14.18 5.93
C GLN A 275 13.58 14.08 4.41
N THR A 276 12.53 14.31 3.62
CA THR A 276 12.56 14.20 2.15
C THR A 276 11.90 15.41 1.52
N PHE A 277 12.60 16.11 0.61
CA PHE A 277 12.07 17.28 -0.08
C PHE A 277 10.70 17.03 -0.75
N SER A 278 10.57 15.90 -1.44
CA SER A 278 9.34 15.51 -2.14
C SER A 278 8.15 15.20 -1.20
N LYS A 279 8.40 15.08 0.11
CA LYS A 279 7.40 14.91 1.18
C LYS A 279 7.29 16.13 2.09
N SER A 280 7.95 17.25 1.74
CA SER A 280 7.85 18.48 2.52
C SER A 280 6.57 19.23 2.19
N ARG A 281 6.16 20.14 3.08
CA ARG A 281 5.00 21.04 2.87
C ARG A 281 5.07 21.85 1.57
N LEU A 282 6.25 21.99 0.96
CA LEU A 282 6.41 22.71 -0.30
C LEU A 282 5.79 21.99 -1.50
N GLN A 283 5.41 20.71 -1.34
CA GLN A 283 4.84 19.89 -2.40
C GLN A 283 3.33 19.73 -2.33
N LEU A 284 2.68 20.34 -1.34
CA LEU A 284 1.27 20.16 -1.05
C LEU A 284 0.56 21.52 -0.91
N PRO A 285 -0.76 21.60 -1.18
CA PRO A 285 -1.55 22.81 -0.94
C PRO A 285 -1.39 23.32 0.50
N PRO A 286 -0.85 24.53 0.72
CA PRO A 286 -0.65 25.08 2.07
C PRO A 286 -1.99 25.25 2.79
N GLY A 287 -2.11 24.69 4.00
CA GLY A 287 -3.33 24.80 4.81
C GLY A 287 -4.42 23.79 4.47
N GLU A 288 -4.33 23.11 3.33
CA GLU A 288 -5.44 22.36 2.72
C GLU A 288 -5.03 20.92 2.34
N ALA A 289 -4.02 20.37 3.02
CA ALA A 289 -3.52 19.02 2.76
C ALA A 289 -2.95 18.33 4.00
N PRO A 290 -2.98 16.98 4.05
CA PRO A 290 -2.32 16.22 5.10
C PRO A 290 -0.80 16.37 4.99
N LEU A 291 -0.12 16.56 6.12
CA LEU A 291 1.34 16.69 6.16
C LEU A 291 2.04 15.50 6.83
N PHE A 292 1.30 14.70 7.60
CA PHE A 292 1.82 13.57 8.36
C PHE A 292 0.85 12.40 8.27
N LEU A 293 1.36 11.25 7.85
CA LEU A 293 0.62 9.99 7.87
C LEU A 293 0.89 9.26 9.18
N THR A 294 -0.12 8.52 9.67
CA THR A 294 0.02 7.61 10.82
C THR A 294 0.27 6.19 10.35
N HIS A 295 -0.49 5.72 9.37
CA HIS A 295 -0.39 4.36 8.85
C HIS A 295 -0.93 4.23 7.43
N GLY A 296 -0.68 3.06 6.83
CA GLY A 296 -1.27 2.63 5.57
C GLY A 296 -1.65 1.16 5.63
N ASP A 297 -2.62 0.79 4.80
CA ASP A 297 -3.15 -0.56 4.67
C ASP A 297 -3.66 -0.78 3.23
N GLY A 298 -3.13 -1.79 2.56
CA GLY A 298 -3.42 -2.05 1.16
C GLY A 298 -3.09 -0.84 0.27
N GLY A 299 -4.09 -0.32 -0.44
CA GLY A 299 -3.98 0.85 -1.31
C GLY A 299 -4.22 2.20 -0.63
N ARG A 300 -4.32 2.24 0.69
CA ARG A 300 -4.82 3.41 1.43
C ARG A 300 -3.88 3.85 2.54
N VAL A 301 -4.01 5.11 2.92
CA VAL A 301 -3.27 5.75 4.02
C VAL A 301 -4.17 6.64 4.86
N TRP A 302 -3.78 6.85 6.11
CA TRP A 302 -4.46 7.72 7.06
C TRP A 302 -3.50 8.78 7.58
N ASP A 303 -3.98 10.02 7.67
CA ASP A 303 -3.23 11.12 8.27
C ASP A 303 -3.38 11.17 9.80
N ILE A 304 -2.65 12.08 10.43
CA ILE A 304 -2.70 12.31 11.88
C ILE A 304 -4.01 12.97 12.36
N ASP A 305 -4.83 13.44 11.45
CA ASP A 305 -6.16 13.99 11.70
C ASP A 305 -7.25 12.91 11.56
N GLY A 306 -6.88 11.66 11.23
CA GLY A 306 -7.79 10.54 11.01
C GLY A 306 -8.43 10.52 9.61
N ASN A 307 -8.02 11.41 8.71
CA ASN A 307 -8.51 11.42 7.34
C ASN A 307 -7.89 10.26 6.56
N GLU A 308 -8.73 9.58 5.79
CA GLU A 308 -8.34 8.47 4.93
C GLU A 308 -8.19 8.91 3.47
N TYR A 309 -7.22 8.31 2.79
CA TYR A 309 -6.94 8.53 1.39
C TYR A 309 -6.65 7.24 0.62
N VAL A 310 -7.13 7.13 -0.62
CA VAL A 310 -6.51 6.25 -1.62
C VAL A 310 -5.16 6.87 -2.00
N ASP A 311 -4.08 6.11 -1.89
CA ASP A 311 -2.72 6.63 -2.07
C ASP A 311 -2.17 6.37 -3.48
N MET A 312 -2.18 7.42 -4.30
CA MET A 312 -1.61 7.42 -5.64
C MET A 312 -0.13 7.83 -5.66
N VAL A 313 0.48 8.10 -4.50
CA VAL A 313 1.91 8.42 -4.35
C VAL A 313 2.72 7.16 -4.04
N SER A 314 2.16 6.23 -3.27
CA SER A 314 2.75 4.92 -2.94
C SER A 314 4.15 5.03 -2.32
N GLY A 315 4.30 5.96 -1.37
CA GLY A 315 5.56 6.19 -0.66
C GLY A 315 6.69 6.80 -1.49
N LEU A 316 6.39 7.38 -2.66
CA LEU A 316 7.32 7.75 -3.75
C LEU A 316 7.81 6.53 -4.56
N LEU A 317 6.86 5.65 -4.91
CA LEU A 317 7.00 4.43 -5.73
C LEU A 317 7.61 3.14 -5.10
N PRO A 318 8.12 3.04 -3.86
CA PRO A 318 8.58 1.75 -3.34
C PRO A 318 7.45 0.78 -3.01
N VAL A 319 6.25 1.28 -2.69
CA VAL A 319 5.11 0.43 -2.31
C VAL A 319 4.41 -0.06 -3.56
N VAL A 320 4.77 -1.28 -4.00
CA VAL A 320 4.25 -1.90 -5.22
C VAL A 320 3.16 -2.92 -4.93
N LEU A 321 3.26 -3.64 -3.81
CA LEU A 321 2.27 -4.63 -3.37
C LEU A 321 1.11 -3.99 -2.61
N GLY A 322 1.34 -2.81 -2.03
CA GLY A 322 0.46 -2.16 -1.05
C GLY A 322 1.10 -2.13 0.33
N TYR A 323 0.53 -1.31 1.21
CA TYR A 323 0.96 -1.21 2.61
C TYR A 323 0.53 -2.46 3.39
N ARG A 324 1.40 -2.89 4.34
CA ARG A 324 1.15 -4.06 5.21
C ARG A 324 0.85 -5.35 4.45
N ASP A 325 1.57 -5.59 3.35
CA ASP A 325 1.43 -6.84 2.61
C ASP A 325 1.75 -8.04 3.54
N PRO A 326 0.81 -8.97 3.77
CA PRO A 326 0.91 -9.96 4.84
C PRO A 326 2.10 -10.92 4.68
N GLU A 327 2.54 -11.20 3.45
CA GLU A 327 3.68 -12.09 3.20
C GLU A 327 5.01 -11.42 3.48
N VAL A 328 5.15 -10.15 3.06
CA VAL A 328 6.34 -9.33 3.37
C VAL A 328 6.44 -9.09 4.87
N ASP A 329 5.35 -8.68 5.50
CA ASP A 329 5.23 -8.46 6.93
C ASP A 329 5.58 -9.72 7.74
N TRP A 330 5.12 -10.89 7.29
CA TRP A 330 5.46 -12.17 7.91
C TRP A 330 6.95 -12.51 7.78
N ALA A 331 7.55 -12.30 6.60
CA ALA A 331 8.98 -12.51 6.39
C ALA A 331 9.83 -11.62 7.31
N VAL A 332 9.43 -10.36 7.48
CA VAL A 332 10.05 -9.42 8.43
C VAL A 332 9.93 -9.94 9.86
N ARG A 333 8.72 -10.30 10.32
CA ARG A 333 8.51 -10.80 11.69
C ARG A 333 9.32 -12.05 11.99
N ARG A 334 9.31 -13.03 11.08
CA ARG A 334 10.10 -14.25 11.21
C ARG A 334 11.60 -13.99 11.25
N GLN A 335 12.07 -12.96 10.54
CA GLN A 335 13.47 -12.58 10.59
C GLN A 335 13.84 -11.87 11.91
N LEU A 336 12.92 -11.11 12.52
CA LEU A 336 13.14 -10.52 13.84
C LEU A 336 13.44 -11.57 14.91
N ASP A 337 12.83 -12.75 14.84
CA ASP A 337 13.10 -13.88 15.75
C ASP A 337 14.54 -14.43 15.65
N ARG A 338 15.30 -14.00 14.63
CA ARG A 338 16.67 -14.45 14.35
C ARG A 338 17.71 -13.36 14.54
N GLY A 339 17.30 -12.10 14.66
CA GLY A 339 18.17 -10.92 14.69
C GLY A 339 18.20 -10.15 13.36
N ILE A 340 18.78 -8.96 13.40
CA ILE A 340 18.69 -7.94 12.33
C ILE A 340 20.00 -7.80 11.55
N SER A 341 21.11 -7.58 12.27
CA SER A 341 22.43 -7.35 11.68
C SER A 341 23.46 -8.19 12.42
N PHE A 342 24.40 -8.77 11.68
CA PHE A 342 25.33 -9.79 12.17
C PHE A 342 26.76 -9.46 11.78
N SER A 343 27.72 -10.06 12.51
CA SER A 343 29.16 -9.94 12.22
C SER A 343 29.62 -10.82 11.04
N LEU A 344 28.76 -11.71 10.55
CA LEU A 344 29.01 -12.60 9.41
C LEU A 344 27.85 -12.51 8.42
N ALA A 345 28.14 -12.83 7.15
CA ALA A 345 27.13 -12.85 6.10
C ALA A 345 26.03 -13.88 6.39
N THR A 346 24.81 -13.57 5.96
CA THR A 346 23.65 -14.48 6.09
C THR A 346 23.35 -15.18 4.76
N LYS A 347 22.68 -16.34 4.81
CA LYS A 347 22.20 -17.02 3.60
C LYS A 347 21.26 -16.14 2.76
N LEU A 348 20.57 -15.18 3.38
CA LEU A 348 19.62 -14.29 2.70
C LEU A 348 20.30 -13.44 1.62
N GLU A 349 21.58 -13.10 1.80
CA GLU A 349 22.36 -12.38 0.80
C GLU A 349 22.48 -13.19 -0.50
N SER A 350 22.86 -14.46 -0.38
CA SER A 350 22.92 -15.38 -1.52
C SER A 350 21.54 -15.66 -2.11
N ASP A 351 20.54 -15.93 -1.26
CA ASP A 351 19.18 -16.26 -1.68
C ASP A 351 18.52 -15.13 -2.49
N LEU A 352 18.75 -13.86 -2.12
CA LEU A 352 18.26 -12.72 -2.91
C LEU A 352 19.09 -12.54 -4.19
N ALA A 353 20.43 -12.64 -4.10
CA ALA A 353 21.31 -12.47 -5.26
C ALA A 353 20.99 -13.47 -6.37
N GLU A 354 20.76 -14.74 -6.04
CA GLU A 354 20.39 -15.79 -7.00
C GLU A 354 19.06 -15.50 -7.71
N ARG A 355 18.09 -14.89 -7.02
CA ARG A 355 16.83 -14.45 -7.64
C ARG A 355 17.06 -13.32 -8.63
N LEU A 356 17.87 -12.33 -8.26
CA LEU A 356 18.17 -11.20 -9.15
C LEU A 356 18.93 -11.67 -10.40
N VAL A 357 19.92 -12.55 -10.26
CA VAL A 357 20.64 -13.16 -11.39
C VAL A 357 19.70 -13.94 -12.31
N ARG A 358 18.72 -14.65 -11.77
CA ARG A 358 17.71 -15.36 -12.57
C ARG A 358 16.79 -14.42 -13.36
N LEU A 359 16.36 -13.32 -12.72
CA LEU A 359 15.26 -12.48 -13.22
C LEU A 359 15.72 -11.30 -14.07
N VAL A 360 16.91 -10.75 -13.81
CA VAL A 360 17.38 -9.50 -14.44
C VAL A 360 18.40 -9.81 -15.53
N PRO A 361 18.15 -9.41 -16.81
CA PRO A 361 19.02 -9.74 -17.94
C PRO A 361 20.49 -9.34 -17.78
N SER A 362 20.79 -8.19 -17.18
CA SER A 362 22.18 -7.73 -16.98
C SER A 362 22.87 -8.36 -15.78
N ALA A 363 22.16 -9.08 -14.91
CA ALA A 363 22.69 -9.53 -13.63
C ALA A 363 23.47 -10.84 -13.73
N GLU A 364 24.79 -10.76 -13.92
CA GLU A 364 25.69 -11.90 -13.72
C GLU A 364 26.22 -11.95 -12.28
N MET A 365 26.40 -10.78 -11.65
CA MET A 365 26.76 -10.62 -10.24
C MET A 365 25.94 -9.51 -9.58
N VAL A 366 25.87 -9.53 -8.25
CA VAL A 366 25.03 -8.63 -7.44
C VAL A 366 25.80 -8.08 -6.24
N ARG A 367 25.57 -6.81 -5.90
CA ARG A 367 25.98 -6.22 -4.62
C ARG A 367 24.86 -5.35 -4.04
N PHE A 368 24.60 -5.44 -2.75
CA PHE A 368 23.51 -4.70 -2.09
C PHE A 368 23.97 -3.38 -1.45
N GLY A 369 23.09 -2.39 -1.52
CA GLY A 369 23.15 -1.12 -0.79
C GLY A 369 21.83 -0.86 -0.03
N LYS A 370 21.62 0.36 0.47
CA LYS A 370 20.39 0.71 1.20
C LYS A 370 19.50 1.72 0.48
N ASN A 371 20.09 2.55 -0.36
CA ASN A 371 19.39 3.55 -1.15
C ASN A 371 19.72 3.39 -2.63
N GLY A 372 18.81 3.77 -3.52
CA GLY A 372 19.09 3.81 -4.96
C GLY A 372 20.31 4.67 -5.29
N THR A 373 20.50 5.76 -4.54
CA THR A 373 21.68 6.64 -4.62
C THR A 373 23.00 5.94 -4.28
N ASP A 374 22.99 4.94 -3.40
CA ASP A 374 24.18 4.13 -3.10
C ASP A 374 24.53 3.27 -4.32
N ALA A 375 23.51 2.66 -4.93
CA ALA A 375 23.66 1.79 -6.09
C ALA A 375 24.12 2.56 -7.33
N THR A 376 23.50 3.71 -7.65
CA THR A 376 23.92 4.53 -8.80
C THR A 376 25.36 5.03 -8.62
N SER A 377 25.74 5.44 -7.41
CA SER A 377 27.12 5.86 -7.12
C SER A 377 28.13 4.73 -7.25
N ALA A 378 27.75 3.51 -6.86
CA ALA A 378 28.56 2.33 -7.07
C ALA A 378 28.73 2.00 -8.57
N CYS A 379 27.67 2.13 -9.38
CA CYS A 379 27.77 1.98 -10.83
C CYS A 379 28.77 2.97 -11.45
N ILE A 380 28.74 4.24 -11.03
CA ILE A 380 29.71 5.24 -11.47
C ILE A 380 31.13 4.85 -11.06
N ARG A 381 31.33 4.44 -9.80
CA ARG A 381 32.64 4.04 -9.28
C ARG A 381 33.21 2.82 -10.02
N LEU A 382 32.38 1.80 -10.26
CA LEU A 382 32.75 0.61 -11.04
C LEU A 382 33.12 0.99 -12.47
N SER A 383 32.31 1.83 -13.11
CA SER A 383 32.57 2.25 -14.50
C SER A 383 33.91 2.97 -14.62
N ARG A 384 34.25 3.85 -13.67
CA ARG A 384 35.55 4.54 -13.63
C ARG A 384 36.70 3.57 -13.39
N ALA A 385 36.57 2.66 -12.42
CA ALA A 385 37.60 1.67 -12.12
C ALA A 385 37.86 0.74 -13.32
N PHE A 386 36.80 0.22 -13.93
CA PHE A 386 36.89 -0.70 -15.06
C PHE A 386 37.48 -0.05 -16.31
N THR A 387 37.11 1.20 -16.61
CA THR A 387 37.54 1.86 -17.84
C THR A 387 38.82 2.68 -17.68
N GLY A 388 39.20 3.05 -16.45
CA GLY A 388 40.30 3.99 -16.16
C GLY A 388 40.00 5.43 -16.59
N ARG A 389 38.72 5.82 -16.67
CA ARG A 389 38.26 7.11 -17.19
C ARG A 389 37.45 7.88 -16.14
N ASP A 390 37.38 9.20 -16.27
CA ASP A 390 36.81 10.06 -15.23
C ASP A 390 35.42 10.62 -15.55
N ARG A 391 35.17 10.98 -16.81
CA ARG A 391 33.93 11.67 -17.19
C ARG A 391 32.75 10.72 -17.25
N ILE A 392 31.57 11.27 -16.99
CA ILE A 392 30.29 10.55 -17.10
C ILE A 392 29.29 11.39 -17.87
N ALA A 393 28.53 10.73 -18.75
CA ALA A 393 27.33 11.31 -19.34
C ALA A 393 26.12 10.84 -18.54
N LEU A 394 25.15 11.72 -18.31
CA LEU A 394 23.97 11.39 -17.50
C LEU A 394 22.67 11.93 -18.12
N CYS A 395 21.60 11.15 -17.98
CA CYS A 395 20.27 11.48 -18.48
C CYS A 395 19.19 10.99 -17.51
N GLY A 396 18.56 11.93 -16.80
CA GLY A 396 17.51 11.62 -15.81
C GLY A 396 17.87 12.04 -14.38
N TYR A 397 17.22 11.41 -13.40
CA TYR A 397 17.46 11.60 -11.97
C TYR A 397 18.09 10.37 -11.32
N HIS A 398 19.27 10.54 -10.74
CA HIS A 398 20.09 9.42 -10.23
C HIS A 398 20.46 9.54 -8.74
N GLY A 399 19.70 10.32 -7.98
CA GLY A 399 19.91 10.53 -6.55
C GLY A 399 20.42 11.92 -6.20
N TRP A 400 21.20 12.04 -5.13
CA TRP A 400 21.65 13.33 -4.60
C TRP A 400 23.16 13.46 -4.38
N GLN A 401 23.96 12.46 -4.80
CA GLN A 401 25.40 12.44 -4.56
C GLN A 401 26.12 13.46 -5.46
N ASP A 402 27.31 13.89 -5.02
CA ASP A 402 28.08 14.98 -5.61
C ASP A 402 28.25 14.87 -7.13
N TRP A 403 28.51 13.65 -7.63
CA TRP A 403 28.68 13.39 -9.05
C TRP A 403 27.43 13.71 -9.89
N TYR A 404 26.23 13.55 -9.32
CA TYR A 404 24.99 13.86 -10.03
C TYR A 404 24.58 15.31 -9.76
N VAL A 405 24.49 15.69 -8.48
CA VAL A 405 23.95 16.99 -8.07
C VAL A 405 24.84 18.13 -8.54
N GLY A 406 26.15 17.92 -8.71
CA GLY A 406 27.08 18.87 -9.31
C GLY A 406 26.63 19.39 -10.68
N ALA A 407 25.94 18.56 -11.46
CA ALA A 407 25.41 18.88 -12.79
C ALA A 407 24.00 19.52 -12.77
N THR A 408 23.44 19.79 -11.58
CA THR A 408 22.08 20.34 -11.41
C THR A 408 22.09 21.77 -10.88
N THR A 409 20.93 22.43 -10.89
CA THR A 409 20.74 23.79 -10.37
C THR A 409 20.86 23.90 -8.84
N ARG A 410 20.92 22.78 -8.11
CA ARG A 410 21.03 22.74 -6.65
C ARG A 410 22.37 22.14 -6.19
N ASN A 411 23.46 22.59 -6.79
CA ASN A 411 24.82 22.09 -6.59
C ASN A 411 25.64 22.79 -5.50
N ARG A 412 25.01 23.54 -4.58
CA ARG A 412 25.74 24.20 -3.49
C ARG A 412 26.43 23.15 -2.60
N GLY A 413 27.73 23.33 -2.36
CA GLY A 413 28.57 22.42 -1.58
C GLY A 413 29.38 21.44 -2.43
N ILE A 414 29.12 21.36 -3.74
CA ILE A 414 29.87 20.47 -4.66
C ILE A 414 31.08 21.21 -5.23
N PRO A 415 32.31 20.66 -5.13
CA PRO A 415 33.49 21.26 -5.75
C PRO A 415 33.38 21.33 -7.27
N GLN A 416 33.85 22.42 -7.87
CA GLN A 416 33.84 22.61 -9.33
C GLN A 416 34.52 21.46 -10.09
N ALA A 417 35.64 20.95 -9.56
CA ALA A 417 36.36 19.81 -10.14
C ALA A 417 35.52 18.52 -10.20
N VAL A 418 34.54 18.34 -9.31
CA VAL A 418 33.60 17.21 -9.37
C VAL A 418 32.53 17.46 -10.42
N SER A 419 31.97 18.67 -10.45
CA SER A 419 30.94 19.08 -11.41
C SER A 419 31.43 18.99 -12.87
N GLU A 420 32.69 19.32 -13.14
CA GLU A 420 33.30 19.27 -14.48
C GLU A 420 33.40 17.86 -15.09
N LEU A 421 33.28 16.83 -14.25
CA LEU A 421 33.30 15.42 -14.68
C LEU A 421 31.93 14.90 -15.13
N SER A 422 30.85 15.65 -14.90
CA SER A 422 29.48 15.19 -15.14
C SER A 422 28.77 16.01 -16.20
N HIS A 423 28.27 15.32 -17.23
CA HIS A 423 27.74 15.95 -18.44
C HIS A 423 26.29 15.53 -18.69
N MET A 424 25.36 16.49 -18.61
CA MET A 424 23.94 16.25 -18.91
C MET A 424 23.70 16.14 -20.41
N VAL A 425 22.92 15.15 -20.83
CA VAL A 425 22.44 15.00 -22.22
C VAL A 425 20.92 14.90 -22.27
N ALA A 426 20.32 15.39 -23.35
CA ALA A 426 18.88 15.29 -23.58
C ALA A 426 18.49 13.83 -23.88
N TYR A 427 17.37 13.39 -23.31
CA TYR A 427 16.81 12.07 -23.57
C TYR A 427 16.35 11.96 -25.03
N GLY A 428 16.59 10.83 -25.68
CA GLY A 428 16.20 10.60 -27.08
C GLY A 428 17.13 11.22 -28.13
N ASP A 429 18.15 12.00 -27.75
CA ASP A 429 19.06 12.67 -28.70
C ASP A 429 20.41 11.94 -28.83
N LEU A 430 20.47 10.97 -29.75
CA LEU A 430 21.69 10.21 -30.04
C LEU A 430 22.82 11.09 -30.58
N GLU A 431 22.50 12.12 -31.35
CA GLU A 431 23.52 12.99 -31.93
C GLU A 431 24.16 13.86 -30.85
N ALA A 432 23.41 14.35 -29.87
CA ALA A 432 23.96 15.07 -28.73
C ALA A 432 24.90 14.18 -27.92
N VAL A 433 24.54 12.91 -27.71
CA VAL A 433 25.43 11.93 -27.06
C VAL A 433 26.71 11.74 -27.87
N ASP A 434 26.62 11.49 -29.17
CA ASP A 434 27.79 11.26 -30.02
C ASP A 434 28.71 12.49 -30.09
N ARG A 435 28.11 13.70 -30.23
CA ARG A 435 28.85 14.96 -30.20
C ARG A 435 29.60 15.15 -28.89
N LEU A 436 28.93 14.96 -27.75
CA LEU A 436 29.53 15.10 -26.42
C LEU A 436 30.69 14.12 -26.23
N MET A 437 30.48 12.83 -26.53
CA MET A 437 31.50 11.80 -26.34
C MET A 437 32.68 11.97 -27.31
N SER A 438 32.43 12.48 -28.52
CA SER A 438 33.47 12.82 -29.50
C SER A 438 34.33 14.01 -29.08
N GLN A 439 33.74 15.01 -28.41
CA GLN A 439 34.47 16.18 -27.89
C GLN A 439 35.48 15.81 -26.79
N HIS A 440 35.19 14.76 -26.01
CA HIS A 440 36.09 14.23 -24.97
C HIS A 440 36.44 12.76 -25.25
N ARG A 441 37.01 12.51 -26.43
CA ARG A 441 37.26 11.16 -26.94
C ARG A 441 38.10 10.34 -25.97
N GLY A 442 37.52 9.23 -25.50
CA GLY A 442 38.20 8.29 -24.60
C GLY A 442 38.24 8.71 -23.13
N GLU A 443 37.56 9.79 -22.74
CA GLU A 443 37.54 10.29 -21.36
C GLU A 443 36.28 9.85 -20.57
N PHE A 444 35.28 9.28 -21.26
CA PHE A 444 34.02 8.84 -20.63
C PHE A 444 34.08 7.40 -20.13
N ALA A 445 33.81 7.22 -18.83
CA ALA A 445 33.68 5.93 -18.19
C ALA A 445 32.33 5.26 -18.48
N CYS A 446 31.25 6.03 -18.40
CA CYS A 446 29.91 5.53 -18.68
C CYS A 446 28.95 6.62 -19.15
N LEU A 447 27.84 6.16 -19.71
CA LEU A 447 26.58 6.89 -19.78
C LEU A 447 25.58 6.22 -18.84
N ILE A 448 25.01 6.97 -17.89
CA ILE A 448 23.93 6.53 -17.01
C ILE A 448 22.60 7.16 -17.45
N ILE A 449 21.54 6.34 -17.51
CA ILE A 449 20.23 6.77 -18.00
C ILE A 449 19.09 6.07 -17.25
N GLU A 450 18.00 6.78 -16.98
CA GLU A 450 16.70 6.15 -16.68
C GLU A 450 16.15 5.59 -18.01
N PRO A 451 16.06 4.26 -18.22
CA PRO A 451 15.76 3.66 -19.53
C PRO A 451 14.37 4.02 -20.08
N THR A 452 13.46 4.41 -19.20
CA THR A 452 12.21 5.10 -19.51
C THR A 452 11.81 5.96 -18.31
N ASN A 453 11.00 6.99 -18.53
CA ASN A 453 10.47 7.86 -17.50
C ASN A 453 9.06 8.35 -17.94
N ILE A 454 8.79 9.66 -17.87
CA ILE A 454 7.57 10.28 -18.39
C ILE A 454 7.38 10.03 -19.89
N VAL A 455 8.47 9.76 -20.61
CA VAL A 455 8.47 9.51 -22.05
C VAL A 455 9.17 8.18 -22.28
N ASP A 456 8.50 7.28 -22.99
CA ASP A 456 9.10 6.04 -23.44
C ASP A 456 10.20 6.31 -24.47
N PRO A 457 11.26 5.47 -24.51
CA PRO A 457 12.30 5.61 -25.53
C PRO A 457 11.69 5.53 -26.93
N PRO A 458 12.13 6.36 -27.88
CA PRO A 458 11.82 6.16 -29.29
C PRO A 458 12.23 4.75 -29.74
N GLU A 459 11.51 4.18 -30.69
CA GLU A 459 11.81 2.85 -31.22
C GLU A 459 13.28 2.74 -31.67
N GLY A 460 13.99 1.72 -31.17
CA GLY A 460 15.41 1.48 -31.46
C GLY A 460 16.40 2.42 -30.77
N TYR A 461 15.94 3.41 -29.99
CA TYR A 461 16.82 4.38 -29.34
C TYR A 461 17.79 3.73 -28.35
N LEU A 462 17.29 2.85 -27.47
CA LEU A 462 18.12 2.24 -26.42
C LEU A 462 19.18 1.30 -27.02
N GLU A 463 18.84 0.54 -28.07
CA GLU A 463 19.78 -0.30 -28.81
C GLU A 463 20.87 0.55 -29.48
N ALA A 464 20.47 1.62 -30.17
CA ALA A 464 21.39 2.53 -30.84
C ALA A 464 22.29 3.26 -29.84
N LEU A 465 21.74 3.66 -28.69
CA LEU A 465 22.48 4.29 -27.59
C LEU A 465 23.53 3.34 -27.03
N ARG A 466 23.16 2.08 -26.76
CA ARG A 466 24.10 1.04 -26.31
C ARG A 466 25.26 0.88 -27.28
N GLN A 467 24.98 0.72 -28.57
CA GLN A 467 26.01 0.60 -29.59
C GLN A 467 26.90 1.85 -29.66
N LEU A 468 26.32 3.04 -29.57
CA LEU A 468 27.04 4.31 -29.58
C LEU A 468 28.00 4.44 -28.39
N VAL A 469 27.51 4.20 -27.18
CA VAL A 469 28.29 4.26 -25.94
C VAL A 469 29.45 3.26 -25.98
N HIS A 470 29.20 2.03 -26.45
CA HIS A 470 30.23 1.00 -26.63
C HIS A 470 31.27 1.37 -27.70
N ARG A 471 30.89 2.03 -28.80
CA ARG A 471 31.85 2.52 -29.81
C ARG A 471 32.82 3.55 -29.24
N HIS A 472 32.39 4.32 -28.24
CA HIS A 472 33.25 5.24 -27.49
C HIS A 472 34.05 4.54 -26.37
N GLY A 473 33.86 3.24 -26.18
CA GLY A 473 34.53 2.43 -25.16
C GLY A 473 34.09 2.73 -23.73
N ALA A 474 32.90 3.31 -23.54
CA ALA A 474 32.30 3.56 -22.25
C ALA A 474 31.26 2.47 -21.93
N LEU A 475 30.84 2.37 -20.67
CA LEU A 475 29.76 1.47 -20.24
C LEU A 475 28.38 2.14 -20.33
N LEU A 476 27.35 1.36 -20.64
CA LEU A 476 25.95 1.77 -20.49
C LEU A 476 25.43 1.31 -19.13
N VAL A 477 24.90 2.25 -18.35
CA VAL A 477 24.29 1.99 -17.04
C VAL A 477 22.81 2.35 -17.08
N PHE A 478 21.94 1.41 -16.74
CA PHE A 478 20.53 1.73 -16.49
C PHE A 478 20.26 2.00 -15.02
N ASP A 479 19.66 3.15 -14.74
CA ASP A 479 19.03 3.43 -13.45
C ASP A 479 17.61 2.86 -13.47
N GLU A 480 17.47 1.66 -12.92
CA GLU A 480 16.21 0.91 -12.84
C GLU A 480 15.57 1.02 -11.45
N VAL A 481 15.93 2.04 -10.66
CA VAL A 481 15.42 2.21 -9.30
C VAL A 481 13.89 2.41 -9.30
N ILE A 482 13.29 2.93 -10.37
CA ILE A 482 11.82 3.01 -10.52
C ILE A 482 11.25 1.85 -11.36
N THR A 483 11.87 1.58 -12.51
CA THR A 483 11.33 0.67 -13.53
C THR A 483 11.51 -0.80 -13.18
N GLY A 484 12.56 -1.13 -12.43
CA GLY A 484 12.83 -2.47 -11.91
C GLY A 484 11.67 -3.02 -11.09
N PHE A 485 11.26 -4.27 -11.37
CA PHE A 485 10.13 -4.94 -10.72
C PHE A 485 8.76 -4.29 -10.92
N ARG A 486 8.67 -3.22 -11.74
CA ARG A 486 7.44 -2.48 -12.01
C ARG A 486 7.00 -2.61 -13.47
N TRP A 487 7.93 -2.42 -14.42
CA TRP A 487 7.66 -2.59 -15.86
C TRP A 487 7.58 -4.07 -16.24
N ALA A 488 8.52 -4.84 -15.70
CA ALA A 488 8.64 -6.29 -15.77
C ALA A 488 9.46 -6.75 -14.55
N LEU A 489 9.48 -8.06 -14.26
CA LEU A 489 10.32 -8.61 -13.19
C LEU A 489 11.80 -8.24 -13.40
N GLY A 490 12.29 -8.36 -14.64
CA GLY A 490 13.63 -7.99 -15.04
C GLY A 490 13.85 -6.49 -15.30
N GLY A 491 12.86 -5.63 -15.04
CA GLY A 491 12.93 -4.19 -15.29
C GLY A 491 12.66 -3.77 -16.75
N ALA A 492 12.89 -2.50 -17.04
CA ALA A 492 12.76 -1.91 -18.37
C ALA A 492 13.69 -2.56 -19.39
N GLN A 493 14.88 -3.02 -18.98
CA GLN A 493 15.77 -3.79 -19.85
C GLN A 493 15.10 -5.06 -20.41
N ALA A 494 14.29 -5.75 -19.60
CA ALA A 494 13.54 -6.92 -20.05
C ALA A 494 12.34 -6.51 -20.91
N HIS A 495 11.67 -5.41 -20.57
CA HIS A 495 10.53 -4.89 -21.31
C HIS A 495 10.90 -4.41 -22.73
N PHE A 496 12.01 -3.66 -22.86
CA PHE A 496 12.48 -3.15 -24.14
C PHE A 496 13.46 -4.08 -24.86
N GLY A 497 13.93 -5.16 -24.21
CA GLY A 497 14.87 -6.10 -24.82
C GLY A 497 16.31 -5.57 -24.96
N VAL A 498 16.71 -4.60 -24.14
CA VAL A 498 18.05 -3.99 -24.19
C VAL A 498 18.80 -4.18 -22.89
N THR A 499 19.90 -4.94 -22.92
CA THR A 499 20.73 -5.24 -21.75
C THR A 499 21.89 -4.24 -21.59
N PRO A 500 21.93 -3.45 -20.50
CA PRO A 500 23.06 -2.56 -20.16
C PRO A 500 24.24 -3.36 -19.56
N ASP A 501 25.37 -2.69 -19.33
CA ASP A 501 26.54 -3.32 -18.68
C ASP A 501 26.37 -3.40 -17.15
N LEU A 502 25.73 -2.37 -16.57
CA LEU A 502 25.38 -2.29 -15.16
C LEU A 502 23.93 -1.81 -15.01
N SER A 503 23.31 -2.14 -13.89
CA SER A 503 21.99 -1.64 -13.53
C SER A 503 21.88 -1.39 -12.03
N ALA A 504 21.16 -0.33 -11.66
CA ALA A 504 20.84 0.00 -10.27
C ALA A 504 19.35 -0.27 -9.98
N PHE A 505 19.04 -0.99 -8.91
CA PHE A 505 17.68 -1.35 -8.50
C PHE A 505 17.38 -0.88 -7.06
N GLY A 506 16.10 -0.77 -6.72
CA GLY A 506 15.61 -0.43 -5.38
C GLY A 506 14.08 -0.44 -5.32
N LYS A 507 13.51 0.46 -4.52
CA LYS A 507 12.06 0.74 -4.44
C LYS A 507 11.17 -0.52 -4.47
N ALA A 508 10.54 -0.80 -5.61
CA ALA A 508 9.55 -1.87 -5.79
C ALA A 508 10.11 -3.26 -5.43
N MET A 509 11.43 -3.46 -5.55
CA MET A 509 12.12 -4.71 -5.20
C MET A 509 11.84 -5.16 -3.75
N ALA A 510 11.52 -4.24 -2.83
CA ALA A 510 11.38 -4.56 -1.40
C ALA A 510 10.16 -3.93 -0.73
N ASN A 511 9.18 -3.50 -1.52
CA ASN A 511 7.88 -2.99 -1.05
C ASN A 511 7.95 -2.01 0.16
N GLY A 512 8.89 -1.06 0.13
CA GLY A 512 9.05 -0.04 1.18
C GLY A 512 10.24 -0.24 2.13
N LEU A 513 10.87 -1.42 2.14
CA LEU A 513 12.08 -1.66 2.96
C LEU A 513 13.33 -1.02 2.33
N PRO A 514 14.29 -0.52 3.13
CA PRO A 514 15.51 0.09 2.62
C PRO A 514 16.48 -0.99 2.11
N ILE A 515 16.57 -1.12 0.78
CA ILE A 515 17.56 -1.92 0.08
C ILE A 515 17.65 -1.45 -1.37
N SER A 516 18.85 -1.53 -1.92
CA SER A 516 19.15 -1.35 -3.34
C SER A 516 20.10 -2.43 -3.81
N ALA A 517 20.18 -2.63 -5.12
CA ALA A 517 21.10 -3.57 -5.72
C ALA A 517 21.85 -2.93 -6.89
N VAL A 518 23.13 -3.23 -6.98
CA VAL A 518 23.94 -3.06 -8.18
C VAL A 518 24.04 -4.44 -8.81
N VAL A 519 23.69 -4.53 -10.08
CA VAL A 519 23.86 -5.75 -10.86
C VAL A 519 24.57 -5.43 -12.16
N GLY A 520 25.21 -6.43 -12.76
CA GLY A 520 25.83 -6.27 -14.06
C GLY A 520 26.70 -7.44 -14.46
N ARG A 521 27.43 -7.21 -15.55
CA ARG A 521 28.42 -8.10 -16.12
C ARG A 521 29.51 -8.47 -15.11
N ALA A 522 29.90 -9.74 -15.04
CA ALA A 522 30.78 -10.27 -14.01
C ALA A 522 32.18 -9.63 -14.03
N ASP A 523 32.71 -9.33 -15.22
CA ASP A 523 34.01 -8.68 -15.39
C ASP A 523 34.04 -7.25 -14.83
N VAL A 524 32.96 -6.49 -15.03
CA VAL A 524 32.82 -5.14 -14.43
C VAL A 524 32.58 -5.24 -12.93
N MET A 525 31.73 -6.18 -12.49
CA MET A 525 31.40 -6.35 -11.08
C MET A 525 32.57 -6.86 -10.24
N ALA A 526 33.53 -7.59 -10.83
CA ALA A 526 34.75 -8.03 -10.16
C ALA A 526 35.59 -6.86 -9.61
N GLU A 527 35.49 -5.66 -10.20
CA GLU A 527 36.13 -4.44 -9.69
C GLU A 527 35.65 -4.07 -8.27
N MET A 528 34.51 -4.59 -7.81
CA MET A 528 34.05 -4.47 -6.41
C MET A 528 35.07 -5.01 -5.39
N GLU A 529 36.02 -5.84 -5.81
CA GLU A 529 37.13 -6.32 -4.97
C GLU A 529 38.23 -5.27 -4.76
N GLN A 530 38.34 -4.30 -5.69
CA GLN A 530 39.37 -3.26 -5.69
C GLN A 530 38.80 -1.90 -5.24
N ILE A 531 37.55 -1.60 -5.60
CA ILE A 531 36.88 -0.37 -5.21
C ILE A 531 36.28 -0.49 -3.81
N PHE A 532 36.25 0.63 -3.08
CA PHE A 532 35.55 0.67 -1.80
C PHE A 532 34.05 0.89 -2.01
N PHE A 533 33.25 -0.16 -1.82
CA PHE A 533 31.81 -0.07 -1.65
C PHE A 533 31.38 -1.00 -0.51
N SER A 534 31.26 -0.42 0.68
CA SER A 534 30.92 -1.14 1.91
C SER A 534 30.05 -0.26 2.79
N SER A 535 29.13 -0.89 3.53
CA SER A 535 28.30 -0.23 4.52
C SER A 535 27.99 -1.19 5.66
N THR A 536 27.88 -0.67 6.88
CA THR A 536 27.54 -1.47 8.07
C THR A 536 26.24 -2.25 7.90
N PHE A 537 25.28 -1.70 7.17
CA PHE A 537 23.96 -2.31 6.97
C PHE A 537 23.84 -3.07 5.65
N GLY A 538 24.88 -3.21 4.83
CA GLY A 538 24.76 -3.81 3.49
C GLY A 538 24.10 -5.19 3.46
N GLY A 539 24.43 -6.05 4.44
CA GLY A 539 23.83 -7.39 4.63
C GLY A 539 22.76 -7.46 5.72
N GLU A 540 22.14 -6.34 6.10
CA GLU A 540 21.08 -6.32 7.13
C GLU A 540 19.88 -7.16 6.68
N ALA A 541 19.46 -8.07 7.56
CA ALA A 541 18.67 -9.26 7.22
C ALA A 541 17.17 -8.99 7.04
N ILE A 542 16.59 -7.97 7.67
CA ILE A 542 15.17 -7.63 7.55
C ILE A 542 14.85 -7.18 6.13
N SER A 543 15.63 -6.25 5.57
CA SER A 543 15.39 -5.83 4.19
C SER A 543 15.62 -6.96 3.18
N LEU A 544 16.60 -7.85 3.43
CA LEU A 544 16.85 -9.00 2.57
C LEU A 544 15.66 -9.99 2.61
N ALA A 545 15.18 -10.33 3.80
CA ALA A 545 14.04 -11.22 3.97
C ALA A 545 12.76 -10.64 3.34
N GLY A 546 12.49 -9.36 3.55
CA GLY A 546 11.33 -8.69 2.96
C GLY A 546 11.44 -8.51 1.44
N ALA A 547 12.64 -8.27 0.91
CA ALA A 547 12.87 -8.22 -0.54
C ALA A 547 12.65 -9.59 -1.18
N ILE A 548 13.14 -10.68 -0.57
CA ILE A 548 12.88 -12.04 -1.04
C ILE A 548 11.37 -12.31 -1.10
N ALA A 549 10.63 -12.02 -0.02
CA ALA A 549 9.18 -12.20 0.00
C ALA A 549 8.46 -11.33 -1.02
N THR A 550 8.93 -10.10 -1.23
CA THR A 550 8.40 -9.19 -2.25
C THR A 550 8.61 -9.76 -3.65
N VAL A 551 9.84 -10.11 -4.01
CA VAL A 551 10.19 -10.64 -5.33
C VAL A 551 9.45 -11.95 -5.62
N ASP A 552 9.39 -12.87 -4.65
CA ASP A 552 8.70 -14.15 -4.80
C ASP A 552 7.19 -13.93 -5.06
N LYS A 553 6.57 -12.95 -4.39
CA LYS A 553 5.17 -12.61 -4.63
C LYS A 553 4.94 -11.90 -5.96
N LEU A 554 5.82 -10.95 -6.32
CA LEU A 554 5.77 -10.26 -7.62
C LEU A 554 5.80 -11.27 -8.78
N GLU A 555 6.67 -12.27 -8.68
CA GLU A 555 6.80 -13.36 -9.66
C GLU A 555 5.56 -14.26 -9.67
N ARG A 556 5.14 -14.75 -8.50
CA ARG A 556 4.00 -15.68 -8.38
C ARG A 556 2.68 -15.09 -8.88
N GLU A 557 2.39 -13.84 -8.55
CA GLU A 557 1.13 -13.18 -8.89
C GLU A 557 1.19 -12.42 -10.24
N ASN A 558 2.36 -12.42 -10.91
CA ASN A 558 2.64 -11.62 -12.10
C ASN A 558 2.21 -10.15 -11.94
N VAL A 559 2.66 -9.53 -10.84
CA VAL A 559 2.22 -8.19 -10.46
C VAL A 559 2.48 -7.13 -11.53
N PRO A 560 3.62 -7.09 -12.26
CA PRO A 560 3.83 -6.10 -13.32
C PRO A 560 2.69 -6.04 -14.34
N GLU A 561 2.19 -7.20 -14.79
CA GLU A 561 1.06 -7.27 -15.73
C GLU A 561 -0.22 -6.67 -15.14
N ILE A 562 -0.46 -6.90 -13.85
CA ILE A 562 -1.61 -6.33 -13.13
C ILE A 562 -1.49 -4.80 -13.04
N LEU A 563 -0.28 -4.27 -12.83
CA LEU A 563 -0.03 -2.83 -12.81
C LEU A 563 -0.28 -2.20 -14.19
N TRP A 564 0.18 -2.84 -15.28
CA TRP A 564 -0.12 -2.41 -16.64
C TRP A 564 -1.61 -2.32 -16.90
N ARG A 565 -2.36 -3.38 -16.57
CA ARG A 565 -3.81 -3.41 -16.77
C ARG A 565 -4.53 -2.32 -15.97
N LYS A 566 -4.31 -2.25 -14.66
CA LYS A 566 -4.98 -1.27 -13.78
C LYS A 566 -4.61 0.17 -14.15
N GLY A 567 -3.34 0.39 -14.48
CA GLY A 567 -2.84 1.69 -14.89
C GLY A 567 -3.46 2.16 -16.19
N ALA A 568 -3.57 1.27 -17.18
CA ALA A 568 -4.17 1.58 -18.48
C ALA A 568 -5.66 1.92 -18.36
N GLU A 569 -6.40 1.15 -17.56
CA GLU A 569 -7.81 1.41 -17.23
C GLU A 569 -7.98 2.83 -16.65
N LEU A 570 -7.25 3.15 -15.58
CA LEU A 570 -7.38 4.42 -14.88
C LEU A 570 -6.89 5.62 -15.71
N MET A 571 -5.84 5.44 -16.51
CA MET A 571 -5.36 6.48 -17.43
C MET A 571 -6.38 6.77 -18.52
N ALA A 572 -7.02 5.74 -19.11
CA ALA A 572 -8.02 5.93 -20.14
C ALA A 572 -9.25 6.68 -19.62
N GLU A 573 -9.73 6.31 -18.42
CA GLU A 573 -10.85 6.98 -17.77
C GLU A 573 -10.51 8.42 -17.41
N THR A 574 -9.34 8.66 -16.81
CA THR A 574 -8.88 10.00 -16.47
C THR A 574 -8.83 10.92 -17.69
N ARG A 575 -8.30 10.43 -18.82
CA ARG A 575 -8.29 11.21 -20.07
C ARG A 575 -9.70 11.52 -20.55
N ALA A 576 -10.62 10.56 -20.48
CA ALA A 576 -12.01 10.80 -20.85
C ALA A 576 -12.68 11.85 -19.95
N ILE A 577 -12.34 11.92 -18.66
CA ILE A 577 -12.80 12.96 -17.73
C ILE A 577 -12.23 14.32 -18.13
N VAL A 578 -10.92 14.41 -18.35
CA VAL A 578 -10.23 15.65 -18.78
C VAL A 578 -10.87 16.21 -20.05
N THR A 579 -11.11 15.38 -21.06
CA THR A 579 -11.75 15.79 -22.32
C THR A 579 -13.18 16.26 -22.11
N ARG A 580 -13.96 15.58 -21.25
CA ARG A 580 -15.37 15.97 -20.97
C ARG A 580 -15.48 17.37 -20.35
N HIS A 581 -14.49 17.74 -19.53
CA HIS A 581 -14.41 19.07 -18.90
C HIS A 581 -13.65 20.10 -19.74
N GLY A 582 -13.19 19.74 -20.95
CA GLY A 582 -12.48 20.65 -21.86
C GLY A 582 -11.11 21.09 -21.37
N LEU A 583 -10.39 20.20 -20.67
CA LEU A 583 -9.11 20.49 -20.02
C LEU A 583 -7.88 19.90 -20.73
N ASP A 584 -8.02 19.35 -21.94
CA ASP A 584 -6.95 18.65 -22.67
C ASP A 584 -5.67 19.49 -22.82
N ASP A 585 -5.81 20.80 -23.05
CA ASP A 585 -4.68 21.72 -23.20
C ASP A 585 -4.06 22.13 -21.86
N THR A 586 -4.68 21.79 -20.73
CA THR A 586 -4.32 22.30 -19.39
C THR A 586 -3.80 21.21 -18.44
N LEU A 587 -4.37 19.99 -18.51
CA LEU A 587 -4.12 18.90 -17.57
C LEU A 587 -4.00 17.57 -18.34
N ASP A 588 -2.98 16.77 -18.05
CA ASP A 588 -2.79 15.46 -18.67
C ASP A 588 -2.08 14.46 -17.73
N LEU A 589 -2.22 13.17 -18.02
CA LEU A 589 -1.41 12.09 -17.48
C LEU A 589 -0.42 11.59 -18.54
N VAL A 590 0.86 11.81 -18.27
CA VAL A 590 2.00 11.45 -19.12
C VAL A 590 2.84 10.36 -18.45
N GLY A 591 3.54 9.55 -19.24
CA GLY A 591 4.20 8.32 -18.79
C GLY A 591 3.44 7.07 -19.22
N SER A 592 3.75 5.94 -18.60
CA SER A 592 3.21 4.63 -18.95
C SER A 592 2.28 4.11 -17.86
N ALA A 593 1.43 3.13 -18.17
CA ALA A 593 0.37 2.66 -17.26
C ALA A 593 0.83 2.34 -15.82
N PRO A 594 1.95 1.63 -15.58
CA PRO A 594 2.38 1.32 -14.21
C PRO A 594 2.86 2.53 -13.39
N TRP A 595 3.17 3.65 -14.05
CA TRP A 595 3.62 4.90 -13.44
C TRP A 595 3.39 6.08 -14.40
N ALA A 596 2.32 6.82 -14.12
CA ALA A 596 2.04 8.09 -14.78
C ALA A 596 2.35 9.27 -13.85
N VAL A 597 2.57 10.45 -14.44
CA VAL A 597 2.70 11.71 -13.72
C VAL A 597 1.75 12.75 -14.29
N LEU A 598 1.34 13.66 -13.42
CA LEU A 598 0.49 14.78 -13.75
C LEU A 598 1.30 15.87 -14.47
N SER A 599 0.82 16.24 -15.65
CA SER A 599 1.32 17.36 -16.44
C SER A 599 0.33 18.51 -16.37
N TYR A 600 0.84 19.71 -16.08
CA TYR A 600 0.05 20.94 -15.97
C TYR A 600 0.62 21.99 -16.93
N ARG A 601 -0.26 22.69 -17.64
CA ARG A 601 0.07 23.78 -18.56
C ARG A 601 -0.63 25.06 -18.14
N ASP A 602 -0.11 26.20 -18.60
CA ASP A 602 -0.74 27.49 -18.39
C ASP A 602 -2.07 27.55 -19.15
N HIS A 603 -3.06 28.20 -18.53
CA HIS A 603 -4.36 28.46 -19.11
C HIS A 603 -4.67 29.96 -19.03
N VAL A 604 -5.53 30.49 -19.91
CA VAL A 604 -5.92 31.92 -19.88
C VAL A 604 -6.50 32.34 -18.52
N GLY A 605 -7.13 31.40 -17.80
CA GLY A 605 -7.70 31.60 -16.48
C GLY A 605 -6.75 31.43 -15.30
N GLY A 606 -5.53 30.91 -15.50
CA GLY A 606 -4.53 30.75 -14.45
C GLY A 606 -3.26 29.99 -14.84
N SER A 607 -2.18 30.20 -14.09
CA SER A 607 -0.89 29.55 -14.33
C SER A 607 -0.91 28.03 -14.05
N ALA A 608 0.04 27.29 -14.62
CA ALA A 608 0.22 25.86 -14.34
C ALA A 608 0.39 25.56 -12.83
N ALA A 609 1.00 26.48 -12.08
CA ALA A 609 1.13 26.37 -10.63
C ALA A 609 -0.23 26.51 -9.91
N ALA A 610 -1.08 27.43 -10.38
CA ALA A 610 -2.44 27.62 -9.88
C ALA A 610 -3.33 26.42 -10.21
N VAL A 611 -3.27 25.92 -11.45
CA VAL A 611 -3.93 24.69 -11.90
C VAL A 611 -3.53 23.51 -11.02
N LYS A 612 -2.22 23.27 -10.85
CA LYS A 612 -1.69 22.21 -10.00
C LYS A 612 -2.20 22.31 -8.57
N THR A 613 -2.13 23.50 -7.98
CA THR A 613 -2.51 23.74 -6.58
C THR A 613 -3.98 23.43 -6.37
N LEU A 614 -4.86 23.98 -7.21
CA LEU A 614 -6.30 23.73 -7.12
C LEU A 614 -6.61 22.25 -7.34
N PHE A 615 -6.06 21.65 -8.39
CA PHE A 615 -6.32 20.26 -8.71
C PHE A 615 -5.93 19.30 -7.57
N LEU A 616 -4.71 19.45 -7.03
CA LEU A 616 -4.27 18.62 -5.90
C LEU A 616 -5.12 18.82 -4.66
N ARG A 617 -5.52 20.07 -4.38
CA ARG A 617 -6.43 20.37 -3.27
C ARG A 617 -7.75 19.62 -3.41
N GLU A 618 -8.38 19.68 -4.57
CA GLU A 618 -9.69 19.04 -4.78
C GLU A 618 -9.59 17.51 -4.77
N MET A 619 -8.51 16.93 -5.28
CA MET A 619 -8.25 15.48 -5.19
C MET A 619 -8.10 15.04 -3.72
N ILE A 620 -7.33 15.79 -2.92
CA ILE A 620 -7.14 15.51 -1.49
C ILE A 620 -8.47 15.69 -0.73
N ALA A 621 -9.21 16.75 -1.02
CA ALA A 621 -10.54 16.99 -0.46
C ALA A 621 -11.53 15.87 -0.82
N ALA A 622 -11.34 15.19 -1.95
CA ALA A 622 -12.12 14.02 -2.36
C ALA A 622 -11.57 12.68 -1.81
N GLY A 623 -10.54 12.70 -0.96
CA GLY A 623 -9.98 11.50 -0.33
C GLY A 623 -9.01 10.71 -1.20
N VAL A 624 -8.33 11.38 -2.13
CA VAL A 624 -7.22 10.79 -2.91
C VAL A 624 -5.95 11.56 -2.60
N LEU A 625 -4.98 10.87 -1.98
CA LEU A 625 -3.66 11.44 -1.76
C LEU A 625 -2.88 11.32 -3.06
N ILE A 626 -2.54 12.47 -3.62
CA ILE A 626 -1.83 12.57 -4.88
C ILE A 626 -0.85 13.75 -4.83
N ASN A 627 0.27 13.63 -5.56
CA ASN A 627 1.23 14.70 -5.73
C ASN A 627 1.53 14.89 -7.23
N ALA A 628 2.79 14.84 -7.67
CA ALA A 628 3.11 14.76 -9.09
C ALA A 628 2.85 13.38 -9.71
N SER A 629 2.85 12.30 -8.93
CA SER A 629 2.73 10.93 -9.43
C SER A 629 1.32 10.37 -9.28
N HIS A 630 0.91 9.53 -10.22
CA HIS A 630 -0.37 8.85 -10.25
C HIS A 630 -0.12 7.34 -10.43
N ASN A 631 0.15 6.66 -9.32
CA ASN A 631 0.69 5.30 -9.29
C ASN A 631 -0.38 4.29 -8.89
N VAL A 632 -0.38 3.14 -9.56
CA VAL A 632 -1.15 1.98 -9.11
C VAL A 632 -0.29 1.01 -8.31
N SER A 633 -0.92 0.33 -7.36
CA SER A 633 -0.35 -0.78 -6.59
C SER A 633 -1.16 -2.06 -6.81
N PHE A 634 -0.56 -3.21 -6.45
CA PHE A 634 -1.25 -4.50 -6.47
C PHE A 634 -2.49 -4.50 -5.56
N ALA A 635 -2.44 -3.82 -4.41
CA ALA A 635 -3.54 -3.78 -3.46
C ALA A 635 -4.72 -2.88 -3.84
N HIS A 636 -4.57 -1.93 -4.79
CA HIS A 636 -5.70 -1.11 -5.24
C HIS A 636 -6.85 -1.98 -5.76
N ASN A 637 -7.98 -1.95 -5.08
CA ASN A 637 -9.16 -2.72 -5.46
C ASN A 637 -10.14 -1.85 -6.27
N ARG A 638 -11.25 -2.44 -6.73
CA ARG A 638 -12.26 -1.72 -7.54
C ARG A 638 -12.83 -0.47 -6.83
N ALA A 639 -13.01 -0.51 -5.52
CA ALA A 639 -13.50 0.63 -4.74
C ALA A 639 -12.46 1.76 -4.70
N ASP A 640 -11.17 1.43 -4.58
CA ASP A 640 -10.09 2.41 -4.67
C ASP A 640 -10.08 3.08 -6.05
N MET A 641 -10.16 2.30 -7.13
CA MET A 641 -10.19 2.82 -8.50
C MET A 641 -11.41 3.72 -8.74
N ALA A 642 -12.60 3.29 -8.29
CA ALA A 642 -13.83 4.09 -8.41
C ALA A 642 -13.75 5.41 -7.63
N GLN A 643 -13.16 5.40 -6.42
CA GLN A 643 -12.95 6.62 -5.65
C GLN A 643 -11.97 7.57 -6.37
N VAL A 644 -10.92 7.04 -7.00
CA VAL A 644 -9.99 7.86 -7.79
C VAL A 644 -10.69 8.48 -9.00
N GLN A 645 -11.48 7.71 -9.74
CA GLN A 645 -12.27 8.24 -10.86
C GLN A 645 -13.25 9.34 -10.40
N SER A 646 -13.96 9.12 -9.29
CA SER A 646 -14.90 10.10 -8.74
C SER A 646 -14.19 11.38 -8.28
N ALA A 647 -13.00 11.26 -7.68
CA ALA A 647 -12.19 12.41 -7.28
C ALA A 647 -11.70 13.20 -8.50
N TRP A 648 -11.28 12.51 -9.56
CA TRP A 648 -10.92 13.12 -10.83
C TRP A 648 -12.07 13.90 -11.45
N GLU A 649 -13.28 13.30 -11.50
CA GLU A 649 -14.48 13.96 -12.02
C GLU A 649 -14.77 15.26 -11.28
N HIS A 650 -14.74 15.21 -9.94
CA HIS A 650 -14.95 16.37 -9.07
C HIS A 650 -13.88 17.44 -9.28
N ALA A 651 -12.60 17.07 -9.19
CA ALA A 651 -11.48 18.00 -9.29
C ALA A 651 -11.40 18.66 -10.67
N ALA A 652 -11.64 17.90 -11.75
CA ALA A 652 -11.69 18.43 -13.12
C ALA A 652 -12.87 19.41 -13.29
N GLY A 653 -14.06 19.08 -12.79
CA GLY A 653 -15.23 19.96 -12.84
C GLY A 653 -15.02 21.28 -12.09
N VAL A 654 -14.47 21.23 -10.88
CA VAL A 654 -14.14 22.44 -10.11
C VAL A 654 -13.07 23.26 -10.83
N LEU A 655 -12.01 22.63 -11.33
CA LEU A 655 -10.94 23.31 -12.06
C LEU A 655 -11.47 24.03 -13.30
N ALA A 656 -12.30 23.38 -14.11
CA ALA A 656 -12.89 23.98 -15.31
C ALA A 656 -13.75 25.21 -14.97
N LEU A 657 -14.59 25.11 -13.93
CA LEU A 657 -15.41 26.24 -13.46
C LEU A 657 -14.56 27.40 -12.96
N GLU A 658 -13.51 27.12 -12.20
CA GLU A 658 -12.63 28.14 -11.63
C GLU A 658 -11.77 28.82 -12.70
N LEU A 659 -11.28 28.08 -13.70
CA LEU A 659 -10.56 28.63 -14.84
C LEU A 659 -11.46 29.52 -15.71
N ALA A 660 -12.73 29.15 -15.90
CA ALA A 660 -13.69 29.96 -16.65
C ALA A 660 -14.01 31.31 -15.96
N ARG A 661 -13.92 31.37 -14.62
CA ARG A 661 -14.07 32.61 -13.84
C ARG A 661 -12.88 33.56 -13.99
N GLY A 662 -11.71 33.07 -14.41
CA GLY A 662 -10.48 33.84 -14.54
C GLY A 662 -9.81 34.20 -13.20
N ASP A 663 -8.62 34.81 -13.24
CA ASP A 663 -7.90 35.28 -12.05
C ASP A 663 -7.67 34.19 -10.96
N LEU A 664 -7.46 32.92 -11.36
CA LEU A 664 -7.27 31.82 -10.39
C LEU A 664 -6.05 32.07 -9.48
N ASP A 665 -4.93 32.53 -10.02
CA ASP A 665 -3.74 32.89 -9.26
C ASP A 665 -4.02 33.90 -8.15
N LYS A 666 -4.96 34.84 -8.39
CA LYS A 666 -5.31 35.83 -7.37
C LYS A 666 -6.09 35.23 -6.22
N ARG A 667 -6.97 34.28 -6.53
CA ARG A 667 -7.77 33.60 -5.50
C ARG A 667 -6.94 32.60 -4.70
N LEU A 668 -5.83 32.12 -5.26
CA LEU A 668 -4.87 31.23 -4.60
C LEU A 668 -3.61 31.93 -4.07
N HIS A 669 -3.53 33.28 -4.08
CA HIS A 669 -2.31 34.08 -3.91
C HIS A 669 -1.29 33.56 -2.85
N ASN A 670 -1.73 33.13 -1.67
CA ASN A 670 -0.87 32.67 -0.58
C ASN A 670 -0.72 31.14 -0.46
N GLY A 671 -1.36 30.38 -1.36
CA GLY A 671 -1.46 28.92 -1.34
C GLY A 671 -0.80 28.21 -2.53
N LEU A 672 -0.08 28.91 -3.42
CA LEU A 672 0.49 28.27 -4.60
C LEU A 672 1.65 27.32 -4.25
N ILE A 673 1.55 26.08 -4.74
CA ILE A 673 2.65 25.11 -4.77
C ILE A 673 3.70 25.59 -5.76
N ARG A 674 4.97 25.62 -5.33
CA ARG A 674 6.09 26.04 -6.17
C ARG A 674 7.02 24.86 -6.51
N PRO A 675 7.62 24.83 -7.71
CA PRO A 675 8.62 23.82 -8.05
C PRO A 675 9.80 23.84 -7.08
N VAL A 676 10.20 22.66 -6.58
CA VAL A 676 11.38 22.49 -5.72
C VAL A 676 12.66 22.30 -6.55
N PHE A 677 12.51 21.84 -7.79
CA PHE A 677 13.57 21.61 -8.77
C PHE A 677 13.15 22.16 -10.14
N GLN A 678 14.04 22.90 -10.79
CA GLN A 678 14.12 22.90 -12.26
C GLN A 678 15.33 22.04 -12.61
N VAL A 679 15.10 20.74 -12.82
CA VAL A 679 16.13 19.78 -13.28
C VAL A 679 15.92 19.43 -14.75
N ARG A 680 14.75 19.73 -15.31
CA ARG A 680 14.39 19.38 -16.69
C ARG A 680 14.07 20.66 -17.48
N PRO A 681 14.66 20.85 -18.67
CA PRO A 681 14.18 21.89 -19.57
C PRO A 681 12.71 21.62 -19.92
N SER A 682 11.92 22.68 -20.07
CA SER A 682 10.60 22.62 -20.69
C SER A 682 10.74 21.98 -22.07
N ALA A 683 9.89 21.00 -22.35
CA ALA A 683 9.83 20.24 -23.61
C ALA A 683 9.75 21.16 -24.84
#